data_AF-A0A8H9IH68-F1
#
_entry.id   AF-A0A8H9IH68-F1
#
_cell.length_a   1.000
_cell.length_b   1.000
_cell.length_c   1.000
_cell.angle_alpha   90.00
_cell.angle_beta   90.00
_cell.angle_gamma   90.00
#
_symmetry.space_group_name_H-M   'P 1'
#
loop_
_entity.id
_entity.type
_entity.pdbx_description
1 polymer ?
#
loop_
_entity_poly.entity_id
_entity_poly.type
_entity_poly.pdbx_seq_one_letter_code
_entity_poly.pdbx_strand_id
1 'polypeptide(L)'
;MKTAIFCILLLCLFSFDLKAQDTLIPHFSASEIRQNDISQQLVYLSIGRAETPHYREPLQEWLGTFEQHNPNDPFKDRYVTAFEIYNDTQNEQWFIYPSGSVIETVQVSLYSQHSPVESSISGLDHNNIYPLHYGSKLSIPAGETATLLMVFDSDFFFAPIKIVLETEEHMLTSVANHNVILFICFGIYLALGLYNLFIYIVMRDTQYLFYALSTLFYASAWAAIFGVFEYLNLFSAKDWLMPGFLLGCAFSAFFQIEFFRLNLTAKRTMLFLLALGCLCLLALPIAFYNQALGLIIVSILTTAVLLTGLSVGLVAWKRGYKPARYFVIASLCVIIPNVVGNLLNLRVLPSINVDIYLLGFIGIAADTLILAFALAEKMRLVNLRNSQLKSQLKQTVEFRTQALREANQKLAQSNQELIEANLAKDHFLANMSHEIRTPLTSIIGYADGMLLGDIDKTEQERVTSIIYQNGAHLLRIINDILDLSKIDANKLDFKSQPCHLFSLLGQIESVVGKRAKDKGLGFHVNYDFPLPEKIITDATRLKQILFNLTNNALKFTHSGHICLDVKAAGSTLTINVVDTGEGISQNDMQKLFNPFTQADSVINRQVGGTGLGLSIAKRLAQGLGGDINAKSQPRKGSTFTITIKLDTPTDVAWLNTAQEIDLSSIHQITHESHVPKFGACKVLLADDHPNNRELVALLLKRMNITVTEVADGHQAIDAIRAIQFDLLLLDIHMPGLNGVDTLRNIRKSGNKTPAIALTANTMQHEIDYYLRIGFTDHLAKPIERDVFIRKVRQYLNLSAKQVSVADDKMLPLIQGYIVDLRDELANIEQAWNVRDLPAIAKSIHRIKGAAGSFGLANVGKVFGRLERAALNDDEAGLENSIAQVLRFAHMCIDLPGVDVAQAIVNAKCELDEYLNRLPQTILQCESAIDELSQYAQRGDHIATADALNQAKQLFDNNAFTRASNLLSDLAPQSAHAQQNADTFNSVLASVRNTLQSLSEALKHNHIKR
;
A
#
# COMPACT_ATOMS: atom_id res chain seq x y z
N MET A 1 -49.97 15.75 13.15
CA MET A 1 -50.67 15.31 14.37
C MET A 1 -51.72 16.32 14.84
N LYS A 2 -51.36 17.60 15.09
CA LYS A 2 -52.33 18.62 15.56
C LYS A 2 -53.48 18.92 14.58
N THR A 3 -53.26 18.79 13.26
CA THR A 3 -54.28 19.04 12.22
C THR A 3 -55.21 17.85 11.93
N ALA A 4 -54.71 16.61 12.05
CA ALA A 4 -55.51 15.40 11.82
C ALA A 4 -56.50 15.15 12.97
N ILE A 5 -56.06 15.40 14.21
CA ILE A 5 -56.93 15.34 15.39
C ILE A 5 -58.01 16.43 15.32
N PHE A 6 -57.70 17.61 14.78
CA PHE A 6 -58.66 18.70 14.58
C PHE A 6 -59.76 18.34 13.55
N CYS A 7 -59.42 17.63 12.46
CA CYS A 7 -60.41 17.19 11.48
C CYS A 7 -61.31 16.06 12.01
N ILE A 8 -60.74 15.12 12.78
CA ILE A 8 -61.50 14.04 13.42
C ILE A 8 -62.43 14.60 14.50
N LEU A 9 -62.01 15.62 15.27
CA LEU A 9 -62.87 16.32 16.23
C LEU A 9 -63.97 17.15 15.56
N LEU A 10 -63.72 17.72 14.37
CA LEU A 10 -64.73 18.50 13.63
C LEU A 10 -65.84 17.61 13.05
N LEU A 11 -65.54 16.34 12.79
CA LEU A 11 -66.49 15.35 12.25
C LEU A 11 -67.46 14.80 13.30
N CYS A 12 -67.14 14.90 14.60
CA CYS A 12 -68.00 14.41 15.68
C CYS A 12 -68.95 15.46 16.27
N LEU A 13 -69.03 16.68 15.73
CA LEU A 13 -69.71 17.81 16.38
C LEU A 13 -70.99 18.33 15.69
N PHE A 14 -71.47 17.70 14.62
CA PHE A 14 -72.69 18.15 13.94
C PHE A 14 -73.80 17.09 14.00
N SER A 15 -74.53 17.09 15.12
CA SER A 15 -75.87 16.52 15.21
C SER A 15 -76.85 17.66 15.01
N PHE A 16 -77.54 17.72 13.86
CA PHE A 16 -78.66 18.63 13.68
C PHE A 16 -79.97 17.92 14.01
N ASP A 17 -80.73 18.49 14.95
CA ASP A 17 -82.09 18.08 15.25
C ASP A 17 -83.00 18.30 14.03
N LEU A 18 -83.74 17.26 13.64
CA LEU A 18 -84.82 17.35 12.67
C LEU A 18 -86.02 18.09 13.30
N LYS A 19 -86.48 19.16 12.65
CA LYS A 19 -87.79 19.75 12.97
C LYS A 19 -88.88 18.73 12.59
N ALA A 20 -89.73 18.38 13.56
CA ALA A 20 -90.90 17.54 13.32
C ALA A 20 -91.82 18.18 12.26
N GLN A 21 -92.17 17.43 11.22
CA GLN A 21 -93.26 17.75 10.31
C GLN A 21 -94.54 17.08 10.81
N ASP A 22 -95.66 17.81 10.82
CA ASP A 22 -96.93 17.36 11.39
C ASP A 22 -97.73 16.41 10.44
N THR A 23 -97.27 16.18 9.20
CA THR A 23 -97.95 15.35 8.20
C THR A 23 -97.12 14.14 7.78
N LEU A 24 -97.62 12.92 8.00
CA LEU A 24 -96.96 11.66 7.61
C LEU A 24 -96.89 11.43 6.09
N ILE A 25 -97.77 12.07 5.32
CA ILE A 25 -97.83 11.99 3.86
C ILE A 25 -97.85 13.44 3.31
N PRO A 26 -96.69 14.06 3.08
CA PRO A 26 -96.60 15.38 2.45
C PRO A 26 -96.98 15.31 0.95
N HIS A 27 -97.46 16.44 0.41
CA HIS A 27 -97.85 16.58 -1.00
C HIS A 27 -96.81 17.41 -1.77
N PHE A 28 -96.40 16.93 -2.94
CA PHE A 28 -95.44 17.60 -3.82
C PHE A 28 -95.95 17.65 -5.26
N SER A 29 -95.44 18.61 -6.03
CA SER A 29 -95.58 18.59 -7.50
C SER A 29 -94.46 17.77 -8.15
N ALA A 30 -94.73 17.11 -9.28
CA ALA A 30 -93.71 16.33 -9.98
C ALA A 30 -92.51 17.19 -10.41
N SER A 31 -92.75 18.44 -10.80
CA SER A 31 -91.68 19.39 -11.14
C SER A 31 -90.80 19.78 -9.94
N GLU A 32 -91.36 19.86 -8.73
CA GLU A 32 -90.65 20.17 -7.50
C GLU A 32 -89.69 19.05 -7.08
N ILE A 33 -90.14 17.79 -7.12
CA ILE A 33 -89.28 16.63 -6.80
C ILE A 33 -88.10 16.53 -7.77
N ARG A 34 -88.32 16.86 -9.05
CA ARG A 34 -87.27 16.85 -10.05
C ARG A 34 -86.19 17.91 -9.79
N GLN A 35 -86.57 19.07 -9.23
CA GLN A 35 -85.66 20.21 -9.04
C GLN A 35 -85.03 20.25 -7.65
N ASN A 36 -85.73 19.75 -6.63
CA ASN A 36 -85.34 19.85 -5.23
C ASN A 36 -85.18 18.48 -4.58
N ASP A 37 -84.29 18.40 -3.60
CA ASP A 37 -84.17 17.24 -2.73
C ASP A 37 -85.31 17.24 -1.69
N ILE A 38 -86.35 16.43 -1.94
CA ILE A 38 -87.50 16.32 -1.03
C ILE A 38 -87.23 15.43 0.18
N SER A 39 -86.10 14.71 0.23
CA SER A 39 -85.83 13.73 1.30
C SER A 39 -85.86 14.33 2.71
N GLN A 40 -85.60 15.64 2.84
CA GLN A 40 -85.64 16.38 4.11
C GLN A 40 -87.05 16.74 4.57
N GLN A 41 -88.02 16.71 3.65
CA GLN A 41 -89.42 17.04 3.88
C GLN A 41 -90.27 15.78 4.06
N LEU A 42 -89.64 14.61 4.19
CA LEU A 42 -90.27 13.32 4.35
C LEU A 42 -90.04 12.78 5.76
N VAL A 43 -91.05 12.07 6.26
CA VAL A 43 -90.93 11.29 7.50
C VAL A 43 -90.51 9.87 7.13
N TYR A 44 -89.50 9.36 7.84
CA TYR A 44 -89.04 7.97 7.74
C TYR A 44 -89.48 7.23 8.99
N LEU A 45 -90.08 6.05 8.82
CA LEU A 45 -90.63 5.26 9.92
C LEU A 45 -90.07 3.84 9.86
N SER A 46 -89.67 3.25 10.98
CA SER A 46 -89.19 1.85 11.03
C SER A 46 -90.39 0.90 11.04
N ILE A 47 -90.49 0.01 10.05
CA ILE A 47 -91.65 -0.88 9.85
C ILE A 47 -91.39 -2.33 10.23
N GLY A 48 -90.16 -2.68 10.62
CA GLY A 48 -89.77 -4.04 10.94
C GLY A 48 -90.19 -5.04 9.86
N ARG A 49 -91.00 -6.03 10.22
CA ARG A 49 -91.49 -7.09 9.30
C ARG A 49 -92.89 -6.84 8.72
N ALA A 50 -93.47 -5.65 8.89
CA ALA A 50 -94.78 -5.36 8.34
C ALA A 50 -94.79 -5.43 6.80
N GLU A 51 -95.87 -5.97 6.23
CA GLU A 51 -96.10 -5.96 4.78
C GLU A 51 -96.76 -4.65 4.34
N THR A 52 -96.51 -4.24 3.10
CA THR A 52 -97.08 -3.01 2.53
C THR A 52 -98.58 -3.19 2.23
N PRO A 53 -99.45 -2.22 2.58
CA PRO A 53 -100.89 -2.32 2.32
C PRO A 53 -101.22 -2.50 0.82
N HIS A 54 -102.25 -3.30 0.51
CA HIS A 54 -102.69 -3.51 -0.88
C HIS A 54 -103.68 -2.44 -1.40
N TYR A 55 -104.15 -1.52 -0.53
CA TYR A 55 -105.11 -0.47 -0.88
C TYR A 55 -104.70 0.86 -0.23
N ARG A 56 -105.17 1.97 -0.80
CA ARG A 56 -104.81 3.35 -0.39
C ARG A 56 -105.39 3.74 0.96
N GLU A 57 -106.61 3.31 1.29
CA GLU A 57 -107.21 3.52 2.61
C GLU A 57 -107.04 2.23 3.45
N PRO A 58 -106.46 2.27 4.68
CA PRO A 58 -106.05 3.44 5.48
C PRO A 58 -104.50 3.57 5.60
N LEU A 59 -103.81 4.04 4.55
CA LEU A 59 -102.34 4.17 4.55
C LEU A 59 -101.83 5.12 5.65
N GLN A 60 -102.53 6.22 5.91
CA GLN A 60 -102.14 7.20 6.94
C GLN A 60 -102.23 6.64 8.36
N GLU A 61 -103.27 5.85 8.66
CA GLU A 61 -103.40 5.16 9.96
C GLU A 61 -102.34 4.08 10.11
N TRP A 62 -102.06 3.33 9.02
CA TRP A 62 -101.01 2.32 9.00
C TRP A 62 -99.64 2.92 9.30
N LEU A 63 -99.27 4.03 8.64
CA LEU A 63 -98.01 4.75 8.93
C LEU A 63 -97.95 5.23 10.38
N GLY A 64 -99.07 5.70 10.95
CA GLY A 64 -99.15 6.18 12.33
C GLY A 64 -98.88 5.11 13.40
N THR A 65 -98.79 3.83 13.03
CA THR A 65 -98.46 2.73 13.97
C THR A 65 -96.96 2.54 14.23
N PHE A 66 -96.10 3.23 13.47
CA PHE A 66 -94.65 3.02 13.49
C PHE A 66 -93.88 4.18 14.13
N GLU A 67 -92.70 3.87 14.70
CA GLU A 67 -91.82 4.87 15.29
C GLU A 67 -90.97 5.58 14.22
N GLN A 68 -90.65 6.85 14.47
CA GLN A 68 -89.82 7.64 13.56
C GLN A 68 -88.38 7.12 13.56
N HIS A 69 -87.89 6.79 12.36
CA HIS A 69 -86.52 6.37 12.12
C HIS A 69 -85.64 7.58 11.80
N ASN A 70 -84.41 7.59 12.33
CA ASN A 70 -83.42 8.59 11.94
C ASN A 70 -82.75 8.16 10.63
N PRO A 71 -82.99 8.83 9.49
CA PRO A 71 -82.45 8.43 8.19
C PRO A 71 -80.91 8.53 8.08
N ASN A 72 -80.24 9.03 9.13
CA ASN A 72 -78.79 9.08 9.23
C ASN A 72 -78.20 7.90 10.03
N ASP A 73 -79.01 6.98 10.53
CA ASP A 73 -78.52 5.78 11.22
C ASP A 73 -77.95 4.79 10.19
N PRO A 74 -76.64 4.46 10.24
CA PRO A 74 -76.03 3.56 9.26
C PRO A 74 -76.28 2.07 9.56
N PHE A 75 -76.86 1.73 10.72
CA PHE A 75 -77.10 0.34 11.12
C PHE A 75 -78.35 -0.26 10.44
N LYS A 76 -78.41 -1.59 10.41
CA LYS A 76 -79.50 -2.36 9.79
C LYS A 76 -80.88 -1.90 10.27
N ASP A 77 -81.70 -1.45 9.35
CA ASP A 77 -83.11 -1.16 9.60
C ASP A 77 -83.93 -1.32 8.30
N ARG A 78 -85.24 -1.51 8.45
CA ARG A 78 -86.21 -1.50 7.35
C ARG A 78 -87.19 -0.36 7.58
N TYR A 79 -87.06 0.69 6.78
CA TYR A 79 -87.87 1.91 6.93
C TYR A 79 -88.74 2.19 5.72
N VAL A 80 -89.82 2.92 5.98
CA VAL A 80 -90.78 3.37 4.98
C VAL A 80 -90.87 4.88 4.96
N THR A 81 -91.12 5.43 3.77
CA THR A 81 -91.58 6.80 3.61
C THR A 81 -92.73 6.84 2.61
N ALA A 82 -93.62 7.81 2.77
CA ALA A 82 -94.77 8.00 1.91
C ALA A 82 -94.96 9.47 1.57
N PHE A 83 -95.41 9.77 0.36
CA PHE A 83 -95.74 11.12 -0.09
C PHE A 83 -96.67 11.07 -1.29
N GLU A 84 -97.38 12.16 -1.56
CA GLU A 84 -98.20 12.29 -2.76
C GLU A 84 -97.51 13.14 -3.82
N ILE A 85 -97.65 12.72 -5.08
CA ILE A 85 -97.15 13.45 -6.24
C ILE A 85 -98.35 13.86 -7.10
N TYR A 86 -98.50 15.16 -7.31
CA TYR A 86 -99.37 15.73 -8.35
C TYR A 86 -98.56 15.92 -9.63
N ASN A 87 -98.98 15.31 -10.74
CA ASN A 87 -98.32 15.51 -12.02
C ASN A 87 -98.77 16.84 -12.67
N ASP A 88 -98.01 17.89 -12.42
CA ASP A 88 -98.18 19.23 -12.96
C ASP A 88 -97.56 19.40 -14.36
N THR A 89 -97.11 18.32 -14.99
CA THR A 89 -96.43 18.33 -16.30
C THR A 89 -97.22 17.57 -17.36
N GLN A 90 -96.75 17.62 -18.61
CA GLN A 90 -97.31 16.85 -19.73
C GLN A 90 -96.73 15.43 -19.87
N ASN A 91 -95.75 15.05 -19.03
CA ASN A 91 -95.12 13.73 -19.13
C ASN A 91 -95.82 12.72 -18.22
N GLU A 92 -96.15 11.56 -18.74
CA GLU A 92 -96.86 10.49 -18.01
C GLU A 92 -95.91 9.42 -17.47
N GLN A 93 -94.72 9.26 -18.08
CA GLN A 93 -93.77 8.20 -17.76
C GLN A 93 -92.57 8.72 -16.97
N TRP A 94 -92.42 8.19 -15.77
CA TRP A 94 -91.42 8.62 -14.80
C TRP A 94 -90.58 7.46 -14.29
N PHE A 95 -89.40 7.78 -13.79
CA PHE A 95 -88.54 6.85 -13.10
C PHE A 95 -88.16 7.45 -11.75
N ILE A 96 -88.48 6.72 -10.68
CA ILE A 96 -88.12 7.11 -9.32
C ILE A 96 -87.03 6.19 -8.80
N TYR A 97 -86.03 6.76 -8.16
CA TYR A 97 -84.98 5.99 -7.52
C TYR A 97 -84.39 6.72 -6.32
N PRO A 98 -83.95 5.98 -5.30
CA PRO A 98 -83.09 6.54 -4.27
C PRO A 98 -81.67 6.70 -4.81
N SER A 99 -81.14 7.92 -4.70
CA SER A 99 -79.78 8.29 -5.03
C SER A 99 -78.95 8.45 -3.75
N GLY A 100 -77.64 8.25 -3.86
CA GLY A 100 -76.69 8.61 -2.80
C GLY A 100 -76.49 7.56 -1.71
N SER A 101 -77.10 6.38 -1.77
CA SER A 101 -76.81 5.28 -0.86
C SER A 101 -76.67 3.96 -1.64
N VAL A 102 -76.28 2.89 -0.94
CA VAL A 102 -76.15 1.52 -1.45
C VAL A 102 -77.22 0.72 -0.73
N ILE A 103 -78.24 0.24 -1.44
CA ILE A 103 -79.45 -0.34 -0.81
C ILE A 103 -79.71 -1.72 -1.41
N GLU A 104 -79.83 -2.72 -0.54
CA GLU A 104 -80.05 -4.11 -0.92
C GLU A 104 -81.43 -4.30 -1.59
N THR A 105 -82.49 -3.79 -0.96
CA THR A 105 -83.85 -3.87 -1.48
C THR A 105 -84.61 -2.54 -1.34
N VAL A 106 -85.25 -2.12 -2.42
CA VAL A 106 -86.14 -0.96 -2.52
C VAL A 106 -87.45 -1.40 -3.12
N GLN A 107 -88.52 -1.32 -2.35
CA GLN A 107 -89.88 -1.58 -2.82
C GLN A 107 -90.61 -0.24 -3.00
N VAL A 108 -91.12 0.01 -4.20
CA VAL A 108 -91.93 1.19 -4.51
C VAL A 108 -93.35 0.73 -4.84
N SER A 109 -94.33 1.26 -4.11
CA SER A 109 -95.76 0.96 -4.33
C SER A 109 -96.50 2.25 -4.67
N LEU A 110 -97.23 2.24 -5.78
CA LEU A 110 -97.99 3.36 -6.32
C LEU A 110 -99.49 3.13 -6.10
N TYR A 111 -100.14 4.06 -5.40
CA TYR A 111 -101.57 4.03 -5.10
C TYR A 111 -102.29 5.14 -5.90
N SER A 112 -103.03 4.76 -6.94
CA SER A 112 -103.93 5.65 -7.68
C SER A 112 -105.37 5.60 -7.10
N GLN A 113 -106.21 6.58 -7.42
CA GLN A 113 -107.61 6.63 -6.96
C GLN A 113 -108.49 5.53 -7.61
N HIS A 114 -108.13 5.02 -8.79
CA HIS A 114 -109.00 4.14 -9.60
C HIS A 114 -108.32 2.86 -10.14
N SER A 115 -107.07 2.60 -9.75
CA SER A 115 -106.28 1.46 -10.25
C SER A 115 -105.77 0.58 -9.09
N PRO A 116 -105.55 -0.74 -9.31
CA PRO A 116 -104.89 -1.59 -8.33
C PRO A 116 -103.48 -1.08 -8.03
N VAL A 117 -102.97 -1.38 -6.83
CA VAL A 117 -101.63 -0.96 -6.42
C VAL A 117 -100.59 -1.59 -7.33
N GLU A 118 -99.78 -0.74 -7.95
CA GLU A 118 -98.62 -1.16 -8.74
C GLU A 118 -97.41 -1.15 -7.82
N SER A 119 -96.83 -2.33 -7.55
CA SER A 119 -95.60 -2.45 -6.77
C SER A 119 -94.46 -2.97 -7.63
N SER A 120 -93.27 -2.45 -7.37
CA SER A 120 -92.03 -2.89 -8.02
C SER A 120 -90.94 -2.99 -6.98
N ILE A 121 -90.04 -3.96 -7.17
CA ILE A 121 -88.90 -4.20 -6.30
C ILE A 121 -87.64 -4.03 -7.14
N SER A 122 -86.70 -3.29 -6.60
CA SER A 122 -85.38 -3.03 -7.18
C SER A 122 -84.34 -3.01 -6.05
N GLY A 123 -83.06 -2.84 -6.36
CA GLY A 123 -81.97 -2.80 -5.38
C GLY A 123 -80.80 -3.66 -5.83
N LEU A 124 -79.77 -3.79 -4.99
CA LEU A 124 -78.58 -4.59 -5.33
C LEU A 124 -78.88 -6.08 -5.40
N ASP A 125 -79.77 -6.59 -4.54
CA ASP A 125 -80.12 -8.02 -4.51
C ASP A 125 -81.14 -8.42 -5.60
N HIS A 126 -81.57 -7.46 -6.43
CA HIS A 126 -82.63 -7.66 -7.42
C HIS A 126 -82.16 -7.35 -8.84
N ASN A 127 -82.79 -7.97 -9.83
CA ASN A 127 -82.57 -7.63 -11.23
C ASN A 127 -83.24 -6.29 -11.56
N ASN A 128 -82.42 -5.28 -11.77
CA ASN A 128 -82.89 -3.93 -12.07
C ASN A 128 -83.23 -3.75 -13.55
N ILE A 129 -84.16 -2.82 -13.81
CA ILE A 129 -84.61 -2.46 -15.17
C ILE A 129 -83.44 -1.92 -15.99
N TYR A 130 -82.60 -1.09 -15.37
CA TYR A 130 -81.41 -0.54 -15.99
C TYR A 130 -80.15 -1.20 -15.39
N PRO A 131 -79.18 -1.64 -16.22
CA PRO A 131 -77.94 -2.20 -15.71
C PRO A 131 -77.23 -1.25 -14.75
N LEU A 132 -76.82 -1.76 -13.59
CA LEU A 132 -76.10 -1.04 -12.53
C LEU A 132 -76.88 0.13 -11.89
N HIS A 133 -78.18 0.29 -12.18
CA HIS A 133 -79.01 1.36 -11.66
C HIS A 133 -80.35 0.80 -11.19
N TYR A 134 -80.62 0.90 -9.89
CA TYR A 134 -81.88 0.45 -9.30
C TYR A 134 -82.90 1.59 -9.19
N GLY A 135 -84.18 1.24 -9.12
CA GLY A 135 -85.31 2.16 -9.16
C GLY A 135 -86.53 1.55 -9.85
N SER A 136 -87.58 2.35 -9.96
CA SER A 136 -88.90 1.92 -10.37
C SER A 136 -89.48 2.84 -11.43
N LYS A 137 -90.09 2.25 -12.48
CA LYS A 137 -90.93 3.00 -13.42
C LYS A 137 -92.26 3.34 -12.78
N LEU A 138 -92.77 4.52 -13.05
CA LEU A 138 -94.06 5.02 -12.59
C LEU A 138 -94.82 5.59 -13.77
N SER A 139 -96.13 5.34 -13.81
CA SER A 139 -97.04 5.97 -14.76
C SER A 139 -98.03 6.84 -14.00
N ILE A 140 -97.90 8.16 -14.11
CA ILE A 140 -98.81 9.12 -13.46
C ILE A 140 -99.38 10.02 -14.57
N PRO A 141 -100.67 9.90 -14.93
CA PRO A 141 -101.27 10.72 -15.98
C PRO A 141 -101.18 12.22 -15.67
N ALA A 142 -101.16 13.06 -16.71
CA ALA A 142 -101.08 14.51 -16.55
C ALA A 142 -102.31 15.03 -15.78
N GLY A 143 -102.09 15.80 -14.71
CA GLY A 143 -103.14 16.35 -13.86
C GLY A 143 -103.73 15.38 -12.82
N GLU A 144 -103.18 14.17 -12.68
CA GLU A 144 -103.57 13.23 -11.61
C GLU A 144 -102.62 13.28 -10.40
N THR A 145 -103.14 12.85 -9.25
CA THR A 145 -102.37 12.68 -8.01
C THR A 145 -102.26 11.20 -7.66
N ALA A 146 -101.04 10.75 -7.37
CA ALA A 146 -100.78 9.40 -6.88
C ALA A 146 -100.02 9.43 -5.53
N THR A 147 -100.33 8.51 -4.63
CA THR A 147 -99.59 8.33 -3.38
C THR A 147 -98.50 7.29 -3.62
N LEU A 148 -97.25 7.60 -3.29
CA LEU A 148 -96.13 6.66 -3.32
C LEU A 148 -95.77 6.22 -1.91
N LEU A 149 -95.48 4.93 -1.78
CA LEU A 149 -94.89 4.32 -0.61
C LEU A 149 -93.56 3.68 -1.02
N MET A 150 -92.46 4.11 -0.40
CA MET A 150 -91.13 3.56 -0.65
C MET A 150 -90.62 2.87 0.63
N VAL A 151 -90.35 1.57 0.55
CA VAL A 151 -89.74 0.77 1.61
C VAL A 151 -88.28 0.50 1.24
N PHE A 152 -87.38 0.78 2.17
CA PHE A 152 -85.95 0.53 2.04
C PHE A 152 -85.56 -0.54 3.07
N ASP A 153 -84.91 -1.60 2.61
CA ASP A 153 -84.43 -2.71 3.45
C ASP A 153 -82.96 -2.98 3.11
N SER A 154 -82.09 -2.84 4.10
CA SER A 154 -80.64 -2.99 3.94
C SER A 154 -79.96 -3.32 5.27
N ASP A 155 -78.92 -4.15 5.23
CA ASP A 155 -78.05 -4.43 6.38
C ASP A 155 -77.25 -3.19 6.84
N PHE A 156 -77.08 -2.19 5.98
CA PHE A 156 -76.45 -0.91 6.29
C PHE A 156 -76.88 0.18 5.28
N PHE A 157 -76.78 1.45 5.68
CA PHE A 157 -76.98 2.59 4.78
C PHE A 157 -75.69 3.41 4.69
N PHE A 158 -75.16 3.55 3.48
CA PHE A 158 -73.85 4.19 3.25
C PHE A 158 -73.92 5.71 3.42
N ALA A 159 -75.01 6.33 2.96
CA ALA A 159 -75.32 7.73 3.20
C ALA A 159 -76.85 7.94 3.25
N PRO A 160 -77.31 9.13 3.67
CA PRO A 160 -78.73 9.45 3.69
C PRO A 160 -79.36 9.32 2.31
N ILE A 161 -80.57 8.74 2.24
CA ILE A 161 -81.27 8.53 0.97
C ILE A 161 -81.80 9.87 0.44
N LYS A 162 -81.44 10.18 -0.81
CA LYS A 162 -82.08 11.24 -1.60
C LYS A 162 -83.05 10.61 -2.59
N ILE A 163 -84.32 11.02 -2.59
CA ILE A 163 -85.30 10.54 -3.58
C ILE A 163 -85.23 11.43 -4.81
N VAL A 164 -85.05 10.82 -5.98
CA VAL A 164 -84.95 11.52 -7.27
C VAL A 164 -86.05 11.01 -8.20
N LEU A 165 -86.75 11.95 -8.85
CA LEU A 165 -87.76 11.67 -9.87
C LEU A 165 -87.30 12.27 -11.19
N GLU A 166 -87.11 11.42 -12.20
CA GLU A 166 -86.74 11.83 -13.55
C GLU A 166 -87.73 11.30 -14.58
N THR A 167 -87.77 11.94 -15.74
CA THR A 167 -88.50 11.42 -16.90
C THR A 167 -87.79 10.17 -17.43
N GLU A 168 -88.52 9.16 -17.90
CA GLU A 168 -87.92 7.92 -18.41
C GLU A 168 -86.88 8.16 -19.53
N GLU A 169 -87.12 9.10 -20.44
CA GLU A 169 -86.20 9.46 -21.52
C GLU A 169 -84.87 10.03 -21.00
N HIS A 170 -84.93 10.90 -19.99
CA HIS A 170 -83.74 11.46 -19.37
C HIS A 170 -82.95 10.37 -18.63
N MET A 171 -83.65 9.47 -17.94
CA MET A 171 -83.01 8.37 -17.22
C MET A 171 -82.24 7.44 -18.16
N LEU A 172 -82.79 7.10 -19.33
CA LEU A 172 -82.09 6.31 -20.35
C LEU A 172 -80.75 6.96 -20.76
N THR A 173 -80.75 8.27 -20.96
CA THR A 173 -79.55 9.03 -21.34
C THR A 173 -78.56 9.11 -20.17
N SER A 174 -79.05 9.32 -18.95
CA SER A 174 -78.25 9.38 -17.71
C SER A 174 -77.53 8.05 -17.45
N VAL A 175 -78.25 6.93 -17.50
CA VAL A 175 -77.70 5.56 -17.37
C VAL A 175 -76.61 5.29 -18.40
N ALA A 176 -76.85 5.66 -19.67
CA ALA A 176 -75.86 5.46 -20.72
C ALA A 176 -74.57 6.24 -20.43
N ASN A 177 -74.67 7.50 -20.02
CA ASN A 177 -73.51 8.33 -19.68
C ASN A 177 -72.76 7.81 -18.45
N HIS A 178 -73.48 7.44 -17.39
CA HIS A 178 -72.87 6.86 -16.19
C HIS A 178 -72.15 5.55 -16.49
N ASN A 179 -72.79 4.63 -17.23
CA ASN A 179 -72.19 3.35 -17.58
C ASN A 179 -70.93 3.50 -18.44
N VAL A 180 -70.91 4.46 -19.38
CA VAL A 180 -69.70 4.76 -20.15
C VAL A 180 -68.55 5.20 -19.24
N ILE A 181 -68.83 6.10 -18.29
CA ILE A 181 -67.82 6.57 -17.32
C ILE A 181 -67.34 5.40 -16.44
N LEU A 182 -68.27 4.59 -15.91
CA LEU A 182 -67.95 3.42 -15.10
C LEU A 182 -67.02 2.46 -15.84
N PHE A 183 -67.36 2.10 -17.09
CA PHE A 183 -66.54 1.19 -17.90
C PHE A 183 -65.16 1.75 -18.23
N ILE A 184 -65.05 3.06 -18.50
CA ILE A 184 -63.74 3.71 -18.69
C ILE A 184 -62.90 3.61 -17.42
N CYS A 185 -63.48 3.95 -16.26
CA CYS A 185 -62.79 3.88 -14.98
C CYS A 185 -62.35 2.46 -14.64
N PHE A 186 -63.24 1.46 -14.71
CA PHE A 186 -62.88 0.05 -14.49
C PHE A 186 -61.81 -0.44 -15.49
N GLY A 187 -61.90 -0.01 -16.75
CA GLY A 187 -60.89 -0.29 -17.76
C GLY A 187 -59.50 0.24 -17.37
N ILE A 188 -59.42 1.47 -16.87
CA ILE A 188 -58.16 2.07 -16.36
C ILE A 188 -57.60 1.24 -15.20
N TYR A 189 -58.43 0.86 -14.23
CA TYR A 189 -58.00 0.04 -13.08
C TYR A 189 -57.45 -1.32 -13.51
N LEU A 190 -58.19 -2.03 -14.34
CA LEU A 190 -57.80 -3.37 -14.78
C LEU A 190 -56.52 -3.31 -15.61
N ALA A 191 -56.43 -2.36 -16.55
CA ALA A 191 -55.27 -2.17 -17.39
C ALA A 191 -54.02 -1.81 -16.58
N LEU A 192 -54.11 -0.81 -15.69
CA LEU A 192 -52.97 -0.37 -14.89
C LEU A 192 -52.62 -1.38 -13.79
N GLY A 193 -53.60 -2.03 -13.16
CA GLY A 193 -53.37 -3.10 -12.19
C GLY A 193 -52.60 -4.27 -12.79
N LEU A 194 -53.06 -4.80 -13.92
CA LEU A 194 -52.38 -5.90 -14.63
C LEU A 194 -51.03 -5.48 -15.20
N TYR A 195 -50.91 -4.27 -15.76
CA TYR A 195 -49.65 -3.74 -16.27
C TYR A 195 -48.58 -3.62 -15.17
N ASN A 196 -48.94 -3.13 -14.00
CA ASN A 196 -48.00 -3.04 -12.88
C ASN A 196 -47.65 -4.41 -12.28
N LEU A 197 -48.58 -5.38 -12.32
CA LEU A 197 -48.27 -6.76 -11.97
C LEU A 197 -47.26 -7.38 -12.95
N PHE A 198 -47.42 -7.12 -14.26
CA PHE A 198 -46.46 -7.54 -15.28
C PHE A 198 -45.07 -6.91 -15.05
N ILE A 199 -45.01 -5.61 -14.79
CA ILE A 199 -43.75 -4.94 -14.44
C ILE A 199 -43.12 -5.59 -13.21
N TYR A 200 -43.89 -5.93 -12.18
CA TYR A 200 -43.38 -6.64 -11.01
C TYR A 200 -42.77 -8.01 -11.37
N ILE A 201 -43.42 -8.80 -12.23
CA ILE A 201 -42.89 -10.11 -12.66
C ILE A 201 -41.52 -9.95 -13.33
N VAL A 202 -41.35 -8.90 -14.14
CA VAL A 202 -40.11 -8.61 -14.88
C VAL A 202 -39.03 -7.98 -13.99
N MET A 203 -39.38 -6.97 -13.20
CA MET A 203 -38.43 -6.16 -12.43
C MET A 203 -38.18 -6.68 -11.01
N ARG A 204 -39.07 -7.51 -10.47
CA ARG A 204 -39.07 -8.03 -9.09
C ARG A 204 -39.02 -6.95 -8.00
N ASP A 205 -39.46 -5.73 -8.33
CA ASP A 205 -39.51 -4.60 -7.40
C ASP A 205 -40.89 -4.51 -6.74
N THR A 206 -40.93 -4.73 -5.42
CA THR A 206 -42.15 -4.90 -4.62
C THR A 206 -43.08 -3.70 -4.64
N GLN A 207 -42.60 -2.50 -4.97
CA GLN A 207 -43.47 -1.32 -5.09
C GLN A 207 -44.55 -1.51 -6.16
N TYR A 208 -44.22 -2.18 -7.28
CA TYR A 208 -45.16 -2.41 -8.38
C TYR A 208 -46.21 -3.45 -7.99
N LEU A 209 -45.83 -4.45 -7.18
CA LEU A 209 -46.76 -5.43 -6.63
C LEU A 209 -47.77 -4.75 -5.69
N PHE A 210 -47.28 -3.98 -4.72
CA PHE A 210 -48.17 -3.29 -3.77
C PHE A 210 -49.09 -2.29 -4.47
N TYR A 211 -48.59 -1.59 -5.48
CA TYR A 211 -49.40 -0.70 -6.28
C TYR A 211 -50.48 -1.44 -7.08
N ALA A 212 -50.11 -2.54 -7.76
CA ALA A 212 -51.05 -3.37 -8.50
C ALA A 212 -52.14 -3.96 -7.60
N LEU A 213 -51.76 -4.52 -6.45
CA LEU A 213 -52.71 -5.07 -5.48
C LEU A 213 -53.64 -3.99 -4.94
N SER A 214 -53.10 -2.83 -4.54
CA SER A 214 -53.93 -1.71 -4.08
C SER A 214 -54.95 -1.29 -5.13
N THR A 215 -54.51 -1.12 -6.38
CA THR A 215 -55.35 -0.74 -7.52
C THR A 215 -56.47 -1.75 -7.77
N LEU A 216 -56.15 -3.04 -7.81
CA LEU A 216 -57.13 -4.11 -8.08
C LEU A 216 -58.12 -4.28 -6.93
N PHE A 217 -57.69 -4.16 -5.66
CA PHE A 217 -58.59 -4.24 -4.53
C PHE A 217 -59.53 -3.04 -4.45
N TYR A 218 -59.04 -1.81 -4.70
CA TYR A 218 -59.94 -0.66 -4.80
C TYR A 218 -60.92 -0.80 -5.97
N ALA A 219 -60.47 -1.29 -7.13
CA ALA A 219 -61.37 -1.57 -8.24
C ALA A 219 -62.46 -2.58 -7.85
N SER A 220 -62.10 -3.63 -7.13
CA SER A 220 -63.06 -4.63 -6.65
C SER A 220 -64.05 -4.05 -5.63
N ALA A 221 -63.62 -3.11 -4.79
CA ALA A 221 -64.48 -2.47 -3.81
C ALA A 221 -65.50 -1.52 -4.47
N TRP A 222 -65.08 -0.76 -5.48
CA TRP A 222 -65.98 0.07 -6.28
C TRP A 222 -66.91 -0.75 -7.18
N ALA A 223 -66.47 -1.91 -7.65
CA ALA A 223 -67.33 -2.86 -8.35
C ALA A 223 -68.49 -3.35 -7.46
N ALA A 224 -68.24 -3.53 -6.17
CA ALA A 224 -69.29 -3.82 -5.19
C ALA A 224 -70.26 -2.64 -4.99
N ILE A 225 -69.78 -1.39 -4.92
CA ILE A 225 -70.66 -0.20 -4.77
C ILE A 225 -71.66 -0.08 -5.92
N PHE A 226 -71.19 -0.27 -7.15
CA PHE A 226 -72.03 -0.11 -8.34
C PHE A 226 -72.80 -1.38 -8.73
N GLY A 227 -72.78 -2.45 -7.92
CA GLY A 227 -73.52 -3.68 -8.19
C GLY A 227 -73.01 -4.50 -9.39
N VAL A 228 -71.71 -4.36 -9.73
CA VAL A 228 -71.11 -5.06 -10.87
C VAL A 228 -71.04 -6.57 -10.62
N PHE A 229 -70.85 -7.00 -9.38
CA PHE A 229 -70.77 -8.42 -9.06
C PHE A 229 -72.11 -9.13 -9.20
N GLU A 230 -73.20 -8.50 -8.80
CA GLU A 230 -74.57 -8.98 -9.00
C GLU A 230 -74.95 -8.97 -10.47
N TYR A 231 -74.62 -7.90 -11.19
CA TYR A 231 -74.85 -7.83 -12.63
C TYR A 231 -74.15 -8.96 -13.39
N LEU A 232 -72.95 -9.35 -12.97
CA LEU A 232 -72.18 -10.45 -13.55
C LEU A 232 -72.47 -11.81 -12.90
N ASN A 233 -73.34 -11.87 -11.90
CA ASN A 233 -73.69 -13.07 -11.12
C ASN A 233 -72.46 -13.82 -10.54
N LEU A 234 -71.49 -13.07 -10.00
CA LEU A 234 -70.22 -13.62 -9.47
C LEU A 234 -70.31 -13.98 -7.99
N PHE A 235 -70.62 -13.01 -7.12
CA PHE A 235 -70.79 -13.15 -5.67
C PHE A 235 -71.55 -11.92 -5.13
N SER A 236 -72.04 -11.99 -3.88
CA SER A 236 -72.73 -10.85 -3.25
C SER A 236 -71.75 -9.70 -3.00
N ALA A 237 -72.04 -8.52 -3.53
CA ALA A 237 -71.24 -7.31 -3.32
C ALA A 237 -71.15 -6.95 -1.85
N LYS A 238 -72.19 -7.23 -1.05
CA LYS A 238 -72.19 -6.90 0.37
C LYS A 238 -71.02 -7.56 1.09
N ASP A 239 -70.74 -8.83 0.82
CA ASP A 239 -69.71 -9.59 1.52
C ASP A 239 -68.29 -9.07 1.21
N TRP A 240 -68.10 -8.42 0.06
CA TRP A 240 -66.78 -7.99 -0.42
C TRP A 240 -66.54 -6.47 -0.31
N LEU A 241 -67.60 -5.68 -0.14
CA LEU A 241 -67.58 -4.23 -0.20
C LEU A 241 -66.52 -3.60 0.73
N MET A 242 -66.65 -3.79 2.05
CA MET A 242 -65.69 -3.23 3.03
C MET A 242 -64.32 -3.92 3.03
N PRO A 243 -64.22 -5.26 2.92
CA PRO A 243 -62.93 -5.94 2.80
C PRO A 243 -62.08 -5.45 1.62
N GLY A 244 -62.68 -5.19 0.45
CA GLY A 244 -61.98 -4.65 -0.71
C GLY A 244 -61.31 -3.30 -0.42
N PHE A 245 -62.00 -2.38 0.26
CA PHE A 245 -61.43 -1.09 0.64
C PHE A 245 -60.30 -1.22 1.68
N LEU A 246 -60.44 -2.12 2.67
CA LEU A 246 -59.39 -2.36 3.67
C LEU A 246 -58.12 -2.93 3.03
N LEU A 247 -58.26 -3.91 2.13
CA LEU A 247 -57.12 -4.48 1.40
C LEU A 247 -56.47 -3.44 0.49
N GLY A 248 -57.26 -2.68 -0.27
CA GLY A 248 -56.78 -1.57 -1.09
C GLY A 248 -55.96 -0.55 -0.27
N CYS A 249 -56.46 -0.20 0.91
CA CYS A 249 -55.82 0.72 1.85
C CYS A 249 -54.50 0.17 2.41
N ALA A 250 -54.49 -1.10 2.84
CA ALA A 250 -53.30 -1.75 3.37
C ALA A 250 -52.15 -1.74 2.35
N PHE A 251 -52.45 -2.18 1.12
CA PHE A 251 -51.46 -2.21 0.05
C PHE A 251 -51.05 -0.82 -0.44
N SER A 252 -51.93 0.19 -0.33
CA SER A 252 -51.56 1.59 -0.58
C SER A 252 -50.52 2.07 0.44
N ALA A 253 -50.68 1.74 1.73
CA ALA A 253 -49.70 2.07 2.76
C ALA A 253 -48.33 1.41 2.48
N PHE A 254 -48.31 0.13 2.11
CA PHE A 254 -47.07 -0.58 1.76
C PHE A 254 -46.42 -0.02 0.49
N PHE A 255 -47.22 0.31 -0.52
CA PHE A 255 -46.74 0.99 -1.72
C PHE A 255 -46.06 2.32 -1.36
N GLN A 256 -46.65 3.15 -0.51
CA GLN A 256 -46.07 4.44 -0.10
C GLN A 256 -44.72 4.27 0.60
N ILE A 257 -44.57 3.25 1.45
CA ILE A 257 -43.30 2.93 2.14
C ILE A 257 -42.18 2.67 1.13
N GLU A 258 -42.44 1.81 0.14
CA GLU A 258 -41.46 1.42 -0.88
C GLU A 258 -41.24 2.54 -1.93
N PHE A 259 -42.31 3.22 -2.33
CA PHE A 259 -42.27 4.29 -3.33
C PHE A 259 -41.35 5.43 -2.88
N PHE A 260 -41.50 5.87 -1.62
CA PHE A 260 -40.69 6.93 -1.02
C PHE A 260 -39.42 6.45 -0.31
N ARG A 261 -39.17 5.13 -0.24
CA ARG A 261 -38.04 4.52 0.50
C ARG A 261 -37.96 5.05 1.93
N LEU A 262 -39.07 4.95 2.66
CA LEU A 262 -39.20 5.53 3.99
C LEU A 262 -38.30 4.85 5.04
N ASN A 263 -37.86 3.63 4.77
CA ASN A 263 -36.82 2.94 5.54
C ASN A 263 -35.51 3.74 5.63
N LEU A 264 -35.15 4.47 4.58
CA LEU A 264 -33.95 5.29 4.50
C LEU A 264 -34.21 6.76 4.86
N THR A 265 -35.39 7.29 4.53
CA THR A 265 -35.65 8.73 4.58
C THR A 265 -36.40 9.20 5.84
N ALA A 266 -37.29 8.37 6.41
CA ALA A 266 -38.14 8.74 7.55
C ALA A 266 -38.68 7.51 8.31
N LYS A 267 -37.83 6.85 9.11
CA LYS A 267 -38.15 5.58 9.81
C LYS A 267 -39.40 5.63 10.69
N ARG A 268 -39.66 6.75 11.40
CA ARG A 268 -40.85 6.90 12.24
C ARG A 268 -42.15 6.90 11.42
N THR A 269 -42.14 7.61 10.29
CA THR A 269 -43.29 7.67 9.38
C THR A 269 -43.54 6.33 8.69
N MET A 270 -42.47 5.60 8.34
CA MET A 270 -42.58 4.22 7.86
C MET A 270 -43.31 3.34 8.89
N LEU A 271 -42.86 3.33 10.16
CA LEU A 271 -43.47 2.50 11.21
C LEU A 271 -44.96 2.84 11.42
N PHE A 272 -45.31 4.13 11.33
CA PHE A 272 -46.69 4.57 11.43
C PHE A 272 -47.54 4.08 10.25
N LEU A 273 -47.07 4.22 9.01
CA LEU A 273 -47.78 3.67 7.83
C LEU A 273 -47.88 2.15 7.87
N LEU A 274 -46.84 1.46 8.34
CA LEU A 274 -46.85 0.02 8.51
C LEU A 274 -47.90 -0.40 9.54
N ALA A 275 -47.99 0.31 10.67
CA ALA A 275 -49.01 0.07 11.68
C ALA A 275 -50.43 0.28 11.14
N LEU A 276 -50.67 1.34 10.36
CA LEU A 276 -51.95 1.57 9.69
C LEU A 276 -52.29 0.46 8.69
N GLY A 277 -51.32 0.02 7.89
CA GLY A 277 -51.52 -1.10 6.95
C GLY A 277 -51.83 -2.41 7.65
N CYS A 278 -51.12 -2.74 8.73
CA CYS A 278 -51.42 -3.91 9.56
C CYS A 278 -52.80 -3.81 10.23
N LEU A 279 -53.17 -2.62 10.70
CA LEU A 279 -54.49 -2.38 11.30
C LEU A 279 -55.63 -2.60 10.31
N CYS A 280 -55.43 -2.23 9.03
CA CYS A 280 -56.39 -2.56 7.96
C CYS A 280 -56.58 -4.07 7.81
N LEU A 281 -55.48 -4.84 7.84
CA LEU A 281 -55.54 -6.30 7.74
C LEU A 281 -56.20 -6.94 8.97
N LEU A 282 -55.91 -6.43 10.16
CA LEU A 282 -56.50 -6.90 11.42
C LEU A 282 -58.01 -6.58 11.53
N ALA A 283 -58.47 -5.53 10.84
CA ALA A 283 -59.88 -5.14 10.81
C ALA A 283 -60.75 -5.97 9.83
N LEU A 284 -60.15 -6.80 8.97
CA LEU A 284 -60.90 -7.59 7.98
C LEU A 284 -62.01 -8.46 8.58
N PRO A 285 -61.80 -9.21 9.70
CA PRO A 285 -62.87 -10.02 10.29
C PRO A 285 -64.07 -9.19 10.75
N ILE A 286 -63.83 -7.96 11.23
CA ILE A 286 -64.89 -7.05 11.67
C ILE A 286 -65.70 -6.57 10.46
N ALA A 287 -65.01 -6.26 9.36
CA ALA A 287 -65.66 -5.82 8.12
C ALA A 287 -66.56 -6.91 7.50
N PHE A 288 -66.15 -8.19 7.56
CA PHE A 288 -67.02 -9.30 7.14
C PHE A 288 -68.20 -9.53 8.10
N TYR A 289 -68.01 -9.31 9.39
CA TYR A 289 -69.05 -9.55 10.39
C TYR A 289 -70.13 -8.46 10.42
N ASN A 290 -69.75 -7.20 10.26
CA ASN A 290 -70.67 -6.07 10.32
C ASN A 290 -70.23 -4.96 9.35
N GLN A 291 -71.03 -4.75 8.31
CA GLN A 291 -70.75 -3.79 7.24
C GLN A 291 -70.74 -2.33 7.74
N ALA A 292 -71.66 -1.97 8.66
CA ALA A 292 -71.71 -0.62 9.22
C ALA A 292 -70.46 -0.28 10.05
N LEU A 293 -69.99 -1.22 10.88
CA LEU A 293 -68.71 -1.06 11.60
C LEU A 293 -67.52 -1.06 10.62
N GLY A 294 -67.57 -1.92 9.59
CA GLY A 294 -66.60 -1.95 8.50
C GLY A 294 -66.46 -0.59 7.81
N LEU A 295 -67.57 0.06 7.49
CA LEU A 295 -67.62 1.39 6.87
C LEU A 295 -66.91 2.46 7.72
N ILE A 296 -67.18 2.49 9.03
CA ILE A 296 -66.54 3.42 9.95
C ILE A 296 -65.03 3.19 9.99
N ILE A 297 -64.60 1.93 10.12
CA ILE A 297 -63.17 1.57 10.19
C ILE A 297 -62.47 1.91 8.87
N VAL A 298 -63.05 1.55 7.72
CA VAL A 298 -62.53 1.88 6.39
C VAL A 298 -62.35 3.39 6.25
N SER A 299 -63.36 4.18 6.63
CA SER A 299 -63.33 5.64 6.52
C SER A 299 -62.20 6.26 7.35
N ILE A 300 -62.00 5.79 8.59
CA ILE A 300 -60.92 6.27 9.46
C ILE A 300 -59.55 5.89 8.90
N LEU A 301 -59.35 4.62 8.53
CA LEU A 301 -58.05 4.11 8.11
C LEU A 301 -57.62 4.65 6.75
N THR A 302 -58.53 4.69 5.77
CA THR A 302 -58.25 5.27 4.44
C THR A 302 -57.88 6.75 4.55
N THR A 303 -58.61 7.52 5.36
CA THR A 303 -58.30 8.93 5.61
C THR A 303 -56.93 9.09 6.27
N ALA A 304 -56.60 8.26 7.27
CA ALA A 304 -55.30 8.30 7.94
C ALA A 304 -54.14 7.98 6.98
N VAL A 305 -54.28 6.97 6.12
CA VAL A 305 -53.28 6.60 5.12
C VAL A 305 -53.13 7.68 4.05
N LEU A 306 -54.23 8.22 3.52
CA LEU A 306 -54.21 9.27 2.51
C LEU A 306 -53.56 10.57 3.02
N LEU A 307 -53.93 11.05 4.21
CA LEU A 307 -53.33 12.26 4.78
C LEU A 307 -51.85 12.08 5.12
N THR A 308 -51.48 10.89 5.60
CA THR A 308 -50.07 10.56 5.85
C THR A 308 -49.28 10.54 4.54
N GLY A 309 -49.80 9.87 3.52
CA GLY A 309 -49.22 9.84 2.17
C GLY A 309 -49.05 11.23 1.57
N LEU A 310 -50.08 12.08 1.63
CA LEU A 310 -50.01 13.46 1.16
C LEU A 310 -48.90 14.25 1.88
N SER A 311 -48.79 14.09 3.20
CA SER A 311 -47.75 14.77 3.98
C SER A 311 -46.34 14.33 3.57
N VAL A 312 -46.14 13.03 3.35
CA VAL A 312 -44.87 12.46 2.87
C VAL A 312 -44.57 12.95 1.46
N GLY A 313 -45.55 12.94 0.56
CA GLY A 313 -45.42 13.43 -0.81
C GLY A 313 -45.01 14.90 -0.86
N LEU A 314 -45.64 15.76 -0.07
CA LEU A 314 -45.29 17.19 0.00
C LEU A 314 -43.87 17.40 0.52
N VAL A 315 -43.45 16.66 1.55
CA VAL A 315 -42.07 16.74 2.07
C VAL A 315 -41.06 16.22 1.05
N ALA A 316 -41.34 15.10 0.39
CA ALA A 316 -40.46 14.53 -0.62
C ALA A 316 -40.33 15.45 -1.85
N TRP A 317 -41.42 16.09 -2.27
CA TRP A 317 -41.41 17.07 -3.35
C TRP A 317 -40.56 18.29 -2.96
N LYS A 318 -40.75 18.85 -1.76
CA LYS A 318 -39.91 19.95 -1.24
C LYS A 318 -38.42 19.59 -1.18
N ARG A 319 -38.09 18.32 -0.93
CA ARG A 319 -36.71 17.79 -0.94
C ARG A 319 -36.17 17.50 -2.35
N GLY A 320 -36.90 17.83 -3.40
CA GLY A 320 -36.46 17.70 -4.79
C GLY A 320 -36.71 16.32 -5.42
N TYR A 321 -37.43 15.41 -4.76
CA TYR A 321 -37.81 14.12 -5.37
C TYR A 321 -38.93 14.34 -6.40
N LYS A 322 -38.54 14.51 -7.67
CA LYS A 322 -39.46 14.85 -8.78
C LYS A 322 -40.70 13.94 -8.91
N PRO A 323 -40.62 12.60 -8.75
CA PRO A 323 -41.80 11.74 -8.82
C PRO A 323 -42.89 12.09 -7.80
N ALA A 324 -42.54 12.70 -6.67
CA ALA A 324 -43.48 13.07 -5.62
C ALA A 324 -44.56 14.05 -6.09
N ARG A 325 -44.29 14.90 -7.08
CA ARG A 325 -45.28 15.87 -7.60
C ARG A 325 -46.52 15.16 -8.16
N TYR A 326 -46.31 14.08 -8.88
CA TYR A 326 -47.38 13.28 -9.46
C TYR A 326 -48.16 12.58 -8.35
N PHE A 327 -47.47 12.00 -7.36
CA PHE A 327 -48.11 11.42 -6.19
C PHE A 327 -49.00 12.42 -5.44
N VAL A 328 -48.53 13.65 -5.22
CA VAL A 328 -49.31 14.70 -4.54
C VAL A 328 -50.55 15.07 -5.34
N ILE A 329 -50.44 15.26 -6.66
CA ILE A 329 -51.58 15.58 -7.53
C ILE A 329 -52.59 14.42 -7.52
N ALA A 330 -52.10 13.18 -7.63
CA ALA A 330 -52.91 11.96 -7.58
C ALA A 330 -53.69 11.87 -6.25
N SER A 331 -53.00 12.07 -5.12
CA SER A 331 -53.62 12.08 -3.79
C SER A 331 -54.70 13.15 -3.64
N LEU A 332 -54.51 14.34 -4.25
CA LEU A 332 -55.53 15.40 -4.23
C LEU A 332 -56.77 15.03 -5.04
N CYS A 333 -56.63 14.26 -6.13
CA CYS A 333 -57.76 13.76 -6.92
C CYS A 333 -58.66 12.81 -6.12
N VAL A 334 -58.13 12.15 -5.09
CA VAL A 334 -58.90 11.29 -4.17
C VAL A 334 -59.43 12.09 -2.97
N ILE A 335 -58.59 12.92 -2.37
CA ILE A 335 -58.93 13.65 -1.14
C ILE A 335 -60.05 14.66 -1.39
N ILE A 336 -60.03 15.39 -2.51
CA ILE A 336 -61.03 16.44 -2.77
C ILE A 336 -62.45 15.87 -2.90
N PRO A 337 -62.73 14.88 -3.78
CA PRO A 337 -64.07 14.27 -3.84
C PRO A 337 -64.51 13.64 -2.53
N ASN A 338 -63.61 13.00 -1.78
CA ASN A 338 -63.94 12.39 -0.50
C ASN A 338 -64.30 13.45 0.57
N VAL A 339 -63.54 14.55 0.65
CA VAL A 339 -63.88 15.67 1.55
C VAL A 339 -65.20 16.32 1.15
N VAL A 340 -65.42 16.60 -0.13
CA VAL A 340 -66.69 17.16 -0.62
C VAL A 340 -67.85 16.22 -0.33
N GLY A 341 -67.67 14.92 -0.57
CA GLY A 341 -68.68 13.89 -0.29
C GLY A 341 -69.04 13.80 1.18
N ASN A 342 -68.05 13.77 2.07
CA ASN A 342 -68.30 13.77 3.51
C ASN A 342 -69.02 15.04 3.97
N LEU A 343 -68.65 16.22 3.45
CA LEU A 343 -69.33 17.47 3.78
C LEU A 343 -70.79 17.52 3.28
N LEU A 344 -71.08 16.90 2.14
CA LEU A 344 -72.45 16.73 1.63
C LEU A 344 -73.24 15.73 2.48
N ASN A 345 -72.65 14.58 2.82
CA ASN A 345 -73.27 13.54 3.66
C ASN A 345 -73.59 14.07 5.08
N LEU A 346 -72.72 14.90 5.64
CA LEU A 346 -72.93 15.58 6.92
C LEU A 346 -73.83 16.82 6.82
N ARG A 347 -74.33 17.12 5.62
CA ARG A 347 -75.25 18.24 5.32
C ARG A 347 -74.65 19.62 5.65
N VAL A 348 -73.32 19.75 5.64
CA VAL A 348 -72.61 21.04 5.77
C VAL A 348 -72.70 21.83 4.45
N LEU A 349 -72.69 21.13 3.32
CA LEU A 349 -72.91 21.70 1.99
C LEU A 349 -74.34 21.44 1.50
N PRO A 350 -74.95 22.36 0.73
CA PRO A 350 -76.26 22.14 0.12
C PRO A 350 -76.19 20.95 -0.84
N SER A 351 -77.29 20.20 -0.98
CA SER A 351 -77.34 19.07 -1.89
C SER A 351 -77.11 19.53 -3.33
N ILE A 352 -76.24 18.81 -4.05
CA ILE A 352 -75.90 19.07 -5.45
C ILE A 352 -76.43 17.89 -6.27
N ASN A 353 -76.91 18.13 -7.49
CA ASN A 353 -77.30 17.07 -8.44
C ASN A 353 -76.06 16.48 -9.14
N VAL A 354 -75.12 15.95 -8.35
CA VAL A 354 -73.94 15.23 -8.84
C VAL A 354 -73.80 13.95 -8.03
N ASP A 355 -73.60 12.83 -8.71
CA ASP A 355 -73.27 11.56 -8.07
C ASP A 355 -71.84 11.62 -7.46
N ILE A 356 -71.79 11.73 -6.13
CA ILE A 356 -70.56 11.83 -5.34
C ILE A 356 -69.72 10.55 -5.46
N TYR A 357 -70.36 9.39 -5.61
CA TYR A 357 -69.65 8.11 -5.76
C TYR A 357 -69.00 8.00 -7.13
N LEU A 358 -69.72 8.40 -8.18
CA LEU A 358 -69.15 8.48 -9.51
C LEU A 358 -67.98 9.48 -9.55
N LEU A 359 -68.11 10.64 -8.90
CA LEU A 359 -67.04 11.62 -8.77
C LEU A 359 -65.83 11.08 -7.99
N GLY A 360 -66.07 10.34 -6.89
CA GLY A 360 -65.02 9.66 -6.13
C GLY A 360 -64.29 8.59 -6.95
N PHE A 361 -65.04 7.81 -7.74
CA PHE A 361 -64.49 6.79 -8.62
C PHE A 361 -63.65 7.39 -9.76
N ILE A 362 -64.11 8.49 -10.37
CA ILE A 362 -63.30 9.29 -11.32
C ILE A 362 -62.01 9.77 -10.65
N GLY A 363 -62.10 10.27 -9.41
CA GLY A 363 -60.95 10.76 -8.64
C GLY A 363 -59.88 9.70 -8.41
N ILE A 364 -60.27 8.47 -8.09
CA ILE A 364 -59.32 7.37 -7.86
C ILE A 364 -58.83 6.76 -9.20
N ALA A 365 -59.63 6.76 -10.27
CA ALA A 365 -59.15 6.43 -11.60
C ALA A 365 -58.08 7.43 -12.08
N ALA A 366 -58.28 8.72 -11.82
CA ALA A 366 -57.29 9.77 -12.06
C ALA A 366 -56.03 9.58 -11.21
N ASP A 367 -56.17 9.24 -9.92
CA ASP A 367 -55.04 8.90 -9.05
C ASP A 367 -54.20 7.76 -9.64
N THR A 368 -54.87 6.68 -10.07
CA THR A 368 -54.21 5.52 -10.67
C THR A 368 -53.44 5.93 -11.94
N LEU A 369 -54.07 6.69 -12.83
CA LEU A 369 -53.41 7.17 -14.06
C LEU A 369 -52.21 8.08 -13.75
N ILE A 370 -52.35 9.00 -12.80
CA ILE A 370 -51.29 9.96 -12.45
C ILE A 370 -50.13 9.26 -11.73
N LEU A 371 -50.41 8.29 -10.86
CA LEU A 371 -49.38 7.50 -10.20
C LEU A 371 -48.58 6.66 -11.20
N ALA A 372 -49.18 6.16 -12.28
CA ALA A 372 -48.43 5.50 -13.34
C ALA A 372 -47.33 6.41 -13.93
N PHE A 373 -47.59 7.72 -14.09
CA PHE A 373 -46.56 8.70 -14.47
C PHE A 373 -45.50 8.90 -13.37
N ALA A 374 -45.89 8.83 -12.09
CA ALA A 374 -44.95 8.90 -10.98
C ALA A 374 -43.95 7.73 -11.01
N LEU A 375 -44.43 6.50 -11.24
CA LEU A 375 -43.59 5.32 -11.35
C LEU A 375 -42.70 5.38 -12.61
N ALA A 376 -43.24 5.82 -13.75
CA ALA A 376 -42.45 6.02 -14.97
C ALA A 376 -41.31 7.03 -14.79
N GLU A 377 -41.58 8.18 -14.14
CA GLU A 377 -40.55 9.18 -13.86
C GLU A 377 -39.49 8.65 -12.87
N LYS A 378 -39.91 7.88 -11.85
CA LYS A 378 -38.98 7.20 -10.94
C LYS A 378 -38.07 6.24 -11.70
N MET A 379 -38.64 5.43 -12.60
CA MET A 379 -37.87 4.48 -13.42
C MET A 379 -36.90 5.21 -14.35
N ARG A 380 -37.31 6.31 -14.97
CA ARG A 380 -36.44 7.17 -15.78
C ARG A 380 -35.25 7.70 -14.97
N LEU A 381 -35.48 8.19 -13.75
CA LEU A 381 -34.42 8.68 -12.86
C LEU A 381 -33.45 7.57 -12.45
N VAL A 382 -33.97 6.38 -12.12
CA VAL A 382 -33.13 5.21 -11.79
C VAL A 382 -32.28 4.80 -12.99
N ASN A 383 -32.88 4.72 -14.19
CA ASN A 383 -32.17 4.38 -15.42
C ASN A 383 -31.09 5.41 -15.78
N LEU A 384 -31.38 6.71 -15.62
CA LEU A 384 -30.40 7.77 -15.83
C LEU A 384 -29.21 7.63 -14.88
N ARG A 385 -29.47 7.40 -13.59
CA ARG A 385 -28.42 7.20 -12.58
C ARG A 385 -27.59 5.96 -12.87
N ASN A 386 -28.21 4.85 -13.27
CA ASN A 386 -27.51 3.64 -13.68
C ASN A 386 -26.64 3.87 -14.91
N SER A 387 -27.12 4.62 -15.90
CA SER A 387 -26.33 4.99 -17.09
C SER A 387 -25.13 5.87 -16.74
N GLN A 388 -25.32 6.86 -15.86
CA GLN A 388 -24.24 7.72 -15.37
C GLN A 388 -23.17 6.91 -14.63
N LEU A 389 -23.60 6.06 -13.68
CA LEU A 389 -22.69 5.17 -12.95
C LEU A 389 -21.93 4.24 -13.89
N LYS A 390 -22.61 3.67 -14.89
CA LYS A 390 -21.98 2.81 -15.90
C LYS A 390 -20.93 3.58 -16.72
N SER A 391 -21.21 4.82 -17.10
CA SER A 391 -20.25 5.68 -17.82
C SER A 391 -19.04 6.05 -16.96
N GLN A 392 -19.26 6.44 -15.69
CA GLN A 392 -18.19 6.73 -14.74
C GLN A 392 -17.30 5.51 -14.49
N LEU A 393 -17.91 4.34 -14.32
CA LEU A 393 -17.19 3.08 -14.16
C LEU A 393 -16.35 2.78 -15.40
N LYS A 394 -16.91 2.94 -16.60
CA LYS A 394 -16.18 2.74 -17.86
C LYS A 394 -14.97 3.66 -17.97
N GLN A 395 -15.13 4.96 -17.71
CA GLN A 395 -14.01 5.92 -17.71
C GLN A 395 -12.94 5.57 -16.68
N THR A 396 -13.35 5.17 -15.47
CA THR A 396 -12.41 4.78 -14.41
C THR A 396 -11.63 3.53 -14.79
N VAL A 397 -12.29 2.54 -15.39
CA VAL A 397 -11.65 1.31 -15.88
C VAL A 397 -10.66 1.63 -17.02
N GLU A 398 -11.06 2.46 -17.98
CA GLU A 398 -10.18 2.88 -19.09
C GLU A 398 -8.94 3.62 -18.56
N PHE A 399 -9.12 4.60 -17.67
CA PHE A 399 -8.02 5.34 -17.04
C PHE A 399 -7.06 4.41 -16.29
N ARG A 400 -7.59 3.50 -15.44
CA ARG A 400 -6.75 2.54 -14.71
C ARG A 400 -6.02 1.57 -15.64
N THR A 401 -6.67 1.14 -16.71
CA THR A 401 -6.07 0.24 -17.70
C THR A 401 -4.92 0.94 -18.43
N GLN A 402 -5.08 2.21 -18.78
CA GLN A 402 -4.02 3.01 -19.39
C GLN A 402 -2.84 3.22 -18.43
N ALA A 403 -3.10 3.65 -17.19
CA ALA A 403 -2.05 3.83 -16.19
C ALA A 403 -1.28 2.53 -15.91
N LEU A 404 -1.97 1.39 -15.90
CA LEU A 404 -1.33 0.08 -15.75
C LEU A 404 -0.44 -0.27 -16.94
N ARG A 405 -0.88 0.03 -18.17
CA ARG A 405 -0.04 -0.18 -19.38
C ARG A 405 1.22 0.67 -19.33
N GLU A 406 1.10 1.95 -18.97
CA GLU A 406 2.24 2.86 -18.83
C GLU A 406 3.21 2.38 -17.74
N ALA A 407 2.70 1.93 -16.59
CA ALA A 407 3.51 1.36 -15.53
C ALA A 407 4.23 0.08 -15.96
N ASN A 408 3.54 -0.82 -16.67
CA ASN A 408 4.15 -2.05 -17.21
C ASN A 408 5.21 -1.76 -18.26
N GLN A 409 5.01 -0.75 -19.12
CA GLN A 409 6.02 -0.32 -20.09
C GLN A 409 7.26 0.24 -19.40
N LYS A 410 7.08 1.10 -18.38
CA LYS A 410 8.20 1.60 -17.56
C LYS A 410 8.93 0.48 -16.84
N LEU A 411 8.19 -0.49 -16.29
CA LEU A 411 8.76 -1.66 -15.62
C LEU A 411 9.58 -2.51 -16.60
N ALA A 412 9.05 -2.77 -17.81
CA ALA A 412 9.77 -3.51 -18.85
C ALA A 412 11.06 -2.80 -19.27
N GLN A 413 11.02 -1.47 -19.43
CA GLN A 413 12.21 -0.68 -19.74
C GLN A 413 13.25 -0.73 -18.60
N SER A 414 12.82 -0.55 -17.36
CA SER A 414 13.69 -0.63 -16.18
C SER A 414 14.32 -2.02 -16.02
N ASN A 415 13.57 -3.08 -16.30
CA ASN A 415 14.11 -4.45 -16.33
C ASN A 415 15.15 -4.64 -17.44
N GLN A 416 14.95 -4.08 -18.62
CA GLN A 416 15.92 -4.16 -19.70
C GLN A 416 17.24 -3.46 -19.33
N GLU A 417 17.16 -2.26 -18.77
CA GLU A 417 18.32 -1.52 -18.26
C GLU A 417 19.07 -2.30 -17.16
N LEU A 418 18.34 -2.96 -16.26
CA LEU A 418 18.90 -3.83 -15.23
C LEU A 418 19.62 -5.05 -15.82
N ILE A 419 19.05 -5.68 -16.86
CA ILE A 419 19.67 -6.82 -17.54
C ILE A 419 20.98 -6.39 -18.19
N GLU A 420 20.99 -5.26 -18.89
CA GLU A 420 22.20 -4.73 -19.54
C GLU A 420 23.29 -4.37 -18.52
N ALA A 421 22.92 -3.75 -17.40
CA ALA A 421 23.85 -3.46 -16.31
C ALA A 421 24.41 -4.74 -15.67
N ASN A 422 23.59 -5.77 -15.48
CA ASN A 422 24.05 -7.06 -14.96
C ASN A 422 24.99 -7.76 -15.94
N LEU A 423 24.68 -7.79 -17.24
CA LEU A 423 25.56 -8.39 -18.24
C LEU A 423 26.93 -7.69 -18.29
N ALA A 424 26.96 -6.36 -18.20
CA ALA A 424 28.21 -5.60 -18.12
C ALA A 424 29.01 -5.93 -16.85
N LYS A 425 28.32 -6.09 -15.71
CA LYS A 425 28.93 -6.50 -14.44
C LYS A 425 29.49 -7.92 -14.47
N ASP A 426 28.77 -8.85 -15.09
CA ASP A 426 29.20 -10.25 -15.21
C ASP A 426 30.44 -10.35 -16.11
N HIS A 427 30.47 -9.61 -17.22
CA HIS A 427 31.64 -9.52 -18.09
C HIS A 427 32.84 -8.88 -17.37
N PHE A 428 32.63 -7.84 -16.56
CA PHE A 428 33.66 -7.26 -15.70
C PHE A 428 34.27 -8.30 -14.74
N LEU A 429 33.44 -9.04 -14.01
CA LEU A 429 33.89 -10.04 -13.04
C LEU A 429 34.64 -11.19 -13.70
N ALA A 430 34.18 -11.64 -14.87
CA ALA A 430 34.83 -12.70 -15.64
C ALA A 430 36.25 -12.30 -16.07
N ASN A 431 36.40 -11.10 -16.64
CA ASN A 431 37.70 -10.60 -17.10
C ASN A 431 38.67 -10.34 -15.94
N MET A 432 38.20 -9.74 -14.84
CA MET A 432 39.02 -9.54 -13.65
C MET A 432 39.47 -10.85 -13.04
N SER A 433 38.60 -11.86 -13.01
CA SER A 433 38.96 -13.20 -12.53
C SER A 433 40.09 -13.81 -13.38
N HIS A 434 40.06 -13.65 -14.70
CA HIS A 434 41.11 -14.17 -15.59
C HIS A 434 42.45 -13.41 -15.46
N GLU A 435 42.41 -12.09 -15.37
CA GLU A 435 43.59 -11.23 -15.22
C GLU A 435 44.26 -11.36 -13.83
N ILE A 436 43.49 -11.72 -12.79
CA ILE A 436 44.01 -12.04 -11.46
C ILE A 436 44.56 -13.47 -11.41
N ARG A 437 43.83 -14.45 -11.96
CA ARG A 437 44.17 -15.87 -11.86
C ARG A 437 45.49 -16.19 -12.54
N THR A 438 45.74 -15.66 -13.74
CA THR A 438 46.92 -16.01 -14.55
C THR A 438 48.27 -15.71 -13.87
N PRO A 439 48.52 -14.48 -13.35
CA PRO A 439 49.75 -14.20 -12.60
C PRO A 439 49.78 -14.94 -11.25
N LEU A 440 48.64 -15.10 -10.59
CA LEU A 440 48.55 -15.82 -9.31
C LEU A 440 48.92 -17.30 -9.45
N THR A 441 48.40 -17.98 -10.47
CA THR A 441 48.75 -19.38 -10.79
C THR A 441 50.23 -19.50 -11.13
N SER A 442 50.82 -18.51 -11.81
CA SER A 442 52.26 -18.49 -12.10
C SER A 442 53.09 -18.30 -10.83
N ILE A 443 52.70 -17.40 -9.92
CA ILE A 443 53.36 -17.21 -8.62
C ILE A 443 53.33 -18.50 -7.82
N ILE A 444 52.16 -19.13 -7.72
CA ILE A 444 51.97 -20.37 -6.96
C ILE A 444 52.81 -21.50 -7.59
N GLY A 445 52.75 -21.70 -8.90
CA GLY A 445 53.49 -22.78 -9.56
C GLY A 445 55.02 -22.63 -9.46
N TYR A 446 55.54 -21.40 -9.57
CA TYR A 446 56.97 -21.15 -9.39
C TYR A 446 57.40 -21.25 -7.92
N ALA A 447 56.57 -20.83 -6.97
CA ALA A 447 56.83 -20.98 -5.54
C ALA A 447 56.81 -22.47 -5.13
N ASP A 448 55.83 -23.24 -5.60
CA ASP A 448 55.75 -24.69 -5.41
C ASP A 448 56.98 -25.40 -5.99
N GLY A 449 57.41 -25.06 -7.21
CA GLY A 449 58.61 -25.63 -7.81
C GLY A 449 59.91 -25.30 -7.04
N MET A 450 59.99 -24.12 -6.40
CA MET A 450 61.11 -23.79 -5.50
C MET A 450 61.05 -24.58 -4.17
N LEU A 451 59.84 -24.81 -3.64
CA LEU A 451 59.63 -25.57 -2.41
C LEU A 451 59.87 -27.07 -2.59
N LEU A 452 59.53 -27.62 -3.76
CA LEU A 452 59.70 -29.03 -4.12
C LEU A 452 61.12 -29.38 -4.57
N GLY A 453 61.99 -28.39 -4.79
CA GLY A 453 63.37 -28.59 -5.23
C GLY A 453 63.53 -28.86 -6.73
N ASP A 454 62.46 -28.70 -7.52
CA ASP A 454 62.45 -28.87 -8.98
C ASP A 454 63.19 -27.73 -9.72
N ILE A 455 63.60 -26.69 -9.00
CA ILE A 455 64.24 -25.49 -9.52
C ILE A 455 65.64 -25.36 -8.92
N ASP A 456 66.66 -25.52 -9.76
CA ASP A 456 68.07 -25.44 -9.38
C ASP A 456 68.45 -24.08 -8.76
N LYS A 457 69.50 -24.08 -7.92
CA LYS A 457 70.01 -22.85 -7.27
C LYS A 457 70.43 -21.75 -8.24
N THR A 458 70.87 -22.10 -9.45
CA THR A 458 71.20 -21.13 -10.51
C THR A 458 69.95 -20.49 -11.13
N GLU A 459 68.81 -21.16 -11.03
CA GLU A 459 67.53 -20.76 -11.62
C GLU A 459 66.62 -20.04 -10.59
N GLN A 460 66.88 -20.21 -9.29
CA GLN A 460 66.14 -19.57 -8.19
C GLN A 460 66.05 -18.05 -8.33
N GLU A 461 67.13 -17.36 -8.73
CA GLU A 461 67.10 -15.90 -8.89
C GLU A 461 66.13 -15.47 -10.00
N ARG A 462 66.12 -16.20 -11.12
CA ARG A 462 65.19 -15.97 -12.23
C ARG A 462 63.75 -16.21 -11.80
N VAL A 463 63.50 -17.30 -11.08
CA VAL A 463 62.15 -17.70 -10.63
C VAL A 463 61.62 -16.76 -9.55
N THR A 464 62.45 -16.36 -8.60
CA THR A 464 62.11 -15.33 -7.59
C THR A 464 61.76 -14.01 -8.27
N SER A 465 62.52 -13.62 -9.31
CA SER A 465 62.20 -12.44 -10.11
C SER A 465 60.84 -12.55 -10.81
N ILE A 466 60.49 -13.73 -11.36
CA ILE A 466 59.18 -13.96 -11.99
C ILE A 466 58.04 -13.89 -10.96
N ILE A 467 58.21 -14.49 -9.78
CA ILE A 467 57.24 -14.39 -8.67
C ILE A 467 57.04 -12.93 -8.27
N TYR A 468 58.13 -12.19 -8.07
CA TYR A 468 58.07 -10.77 -7.72
C TYR A 468 57.38 -9.93 -8.81
N GLN A 469 57.72 -10.15 -10.08
CA GLN A 469 57.11 -9.43 -11.20
C GLN A 469 55.61 -9.69 -11.31
N ASN A 470 55.17 -10.94 -11.14
CA ASN A 470 53.74 -11.29 -11.14
C ASN A 470 53.01 -10.73 -9.90
N GLY A 471 53.65 -10.70 -8.72
CA GLY A 471 53.07 -10.10 -7.52
C GLY A 471 52.90 -8.59 -7.65
N ALA A 472 53.93 -7.89 -8.16
CA ALA A 472 53.86 -6.47 -8.49
C ALA A 472 52.82 -6.17 -9.57
N HIS A 473 52.67 -7.08 -10.55
CA HIS A 473 51.62 -6.97 -11.56
C HIS A 473 50.24 -7.03 -10.92
N LEU A 474 49.96 -8.03 -10.08
CA LEU A 474 48.66 -8.22 -9.42
C LEU A 474 48.30 -7.02 -8.53
N LEU A 475 49.26 -6.49 -7.77
CA LEU A 475 49.05 -5.30 -6.95
C LEU A 475 48.65 -4.08 -7.78
N ARG A 476 49.24 -3.93 -8.98
CA ARG A 476 48.85 -2.88 -9.93
C ARG A 476 47.42 -3.08 -10.45
N ILE A 477 47.00 -4.31 -10.77
CA ILE A 477 45.62 -4.60 -11.18
C ILE A 477 44.63 -4.20 -10.07
N ILE A 478 44.93 -4.56 -8.83
CA ILE A 478 44.09 -4.24 -7.67
C ILE A 478 43.99 -2.72 -7.48
N ASN A 479 45.12 -2.00 -7.55
CA ASN A 479 45.12 -0.55 -7.42
C ASN A 479 44.37 0.14 -8.58
N ASP A 480 44.48 -0.36 -9.81
CA ASP A 480 43.74 0.15 -10.96
C ASP A 480 42.21 -0.02 -10.77
N ILE A 481 41.76 -1.14 -10.21
CA ILE A 481 40.34 -1.39 -9.88
C ILE A 481 39.86 -0.45 -8.76
N LEU A 482 40.69 -0.24 -7.74
CA LEU A 482 40.37 0.66 -6.62
C LEU A 482 40.31 2.12 -7.07
N ASP A 483 41.24 2.56 -7.92
CA ASP A 483 41.22 3.90 -8.51
C ASP A 483 39.98 4.09 -9.38
N LEU A 484 39.62 3.12 -10.23
CA LEU A 484 38.38 3.18 -11.02
C LEU A 484 37.13 3.29 -10.12
N SER A 485 37.07 2.49 -9.06
CA SER A 485 35.95 2.50 -8.10
C SER A 485 35.86 3.83 -7.34
N LYS A 486 36.99 4.45 -6.98
CA LYS A 486 37.03 5.77 -6.34
C LYS A 486 36.60 6.89 -7.29
N ILE A 487 36.97 6.79 -8.57
CA ILE A 487 36.56 7.76 -9.59
C ILE A 487 35.06 7.67 -9.86
N ASP A 488 34.50 6.48 -10.07
CA ASP A 488 33.05 6.30 -10.31
C ASP A 488 32.19 6.71 -9.11
N ALA A 489 32.74 6.62 -7.90
CA ALA A 489 32.08 7.11 -6.68
C ALA A 489 32.23 8.63 -6.45
N ASN A 490 32.93 9.37 -7.33
CA ASN A 490 33.30 10.78 -7.13
C ASN A 490 34.07 11.04 -5.82
N LYS A 491 34.87 10.06 -5.37
CA LYS A 491 35.61 10.11 -4.09
C LYS A 491 37.13 10.28 -4.29
N LEU A 492 37.58 10.61 -5.49
CA LEU A 492 39.00 10.81 -5.77
C LEU A 492 39.36 12.30 -5.59
N ASP A 493 40.05 12.62 -4.50
CA ASP A 493 40.51 13.98 -4.21
C ASP A 493 41.74 14.34 -5.05
N PHE A 494 41.66 15.44 -5.81
CA PHE A 494 42.78 15.99 -6.58
C PHE A 494 43.54 17.03 -5.75
N LYS A 495 44.84 16.83 -5.55
CA LYS A 495 45.69 17.76 -4.78
C LYS A 495 46.47 18.66 -5.73
N SER A 496 45.92 19.84 -6.02
CA SER A 496 46.61 20.84 -6.84
C SER A 496 47.71 21.56 -6.04
N GLN A 497 48.98 21.33 -6.40
CA GLN A 497 50.14 21.93 -5.73
C GLN A 497 51.18 22.41 -6.76
N PRO A 498 52.01 23.41 -6.45
CA PRO A 498 53.13 23.80 -7.29
C PRO A 498 54.11 22.63 -7.49
N CYS A 499 54.39 22.26 -8.74
CA CYS A 499 55.34 21.21 -9.09
C CYS A 499 56.26 21.66 -10.24
N HIS A 500 57.50 21.19 -10.23
CA HIS A 500 58.46 21.48 -11.31
C HIS A 500 58.19 20.59 -12.52
N LEU A 501 57.84 21.20 -13.66
CA LEU A 501 57.46 20.48 -14.89
C LEU A 501 58.61 19.62 -15.42
N PHE A 502 59.81 20.20 -15.53
CA PHE A 502 60.99 19.53 -16.05
C PHE A 502 61.46 18.37 -15.17
N SER A 503 61.38 18.51 -13.84
CA SER A 503 61.70 17.42 -12.90
C SER A 503 60.74 16.25 -13.03
N LEU A 504 59.45 16.52 -13.26
CA LEU A 504 58.44 15.47 -13.47
C LEU A 504 58.70 14.73 -14.79
N LEU A 505 58.96 15.45 -15.87
CA LEU A 505 59.27 14.86 -17.18
C LEU A 505 60.61 14.11 -17.18
N GLY A 506 61.63 14.66 -16.52
CA GLY A 506 62.93 14.00 -16.34
C GLY A 506 62.85 12.70 -15.54
N GLN A 507 61.91 12.59 -14.59
CA GLN A 507 61.63 11.31 -13.91
C GLN A 507 61.01 10.27 -14.85
N ILE A 508 60.13 10.68 -15.77
CA ILE A 508 59.57 9.79 -16.80
C ILE A 508 60.68 9.35 -17.76
N GLU A 509 61.49 10.28 -18.25
CA GLU A 509 62.63 10.02 -19.13
C GLU A 509 63.66 9.07 -18.48
N SER A 510 64.01 9.29 -17.21
CA SER A 510 64.97 8.44 -16.50
C SER A 510 64.50 6.98 -16.41
N VAL A 511 63.22 6.77 -16.09
CA VAL A 511 62.66 5.41 -15.92
C VAL A 511 62.37 4.76 -17.26
N VAL A 512 61.66 5.45 -18.16
CA VAL A 512 61.18 4.89 -19.42
C VAL A 512 62.25 4.93 -20.49
N GLY A 513 63.03 6.01 -20.55
CA GLY A 513 64.15 6.16 -21.48
C GLY A 513 65.24 5.11 -21.27
N LYS A 514 65.56 4.77 -20.02
CA LYS A 514 66.47 3.64 -19.72
C LYS A 514 65.94 2.33 -20.32
N ARG A 515 64.66 2.01 -20.08
CA ARG A 515 64.03 0.79 -20.60
C ARG A 515 63.89 0.79 -22.13
N ALA A 516 63.64 1.95 -22.73
CA ALA A 516 63.60 2.12 -24.18
C ALA A 516 64.98 1.84 -24.79
N LYS A 517 66.04 2.37 -24.18
CA LYS A 517 67.43 2.11 -24.57
C LYS A 517 67.82 0.65 -24.43
N ASP A 518 67.42 0.01 -23.33
CA ASP A 518 67.62 -1.44 -23.11
C ASP A 518 66.90 -2.28 -24.19
N LYS A 519 65.78 -1.76 -24.74
CA LYS A 519 65.02 -2.37 -25.86
C LYS A 519 65.51 -1.93 -27.25
N GLY A 520 66.56 -1.09 -27.35
CA GLY A 520 67.08 -0.58 -28.61
C GLY A 520 66.22 0.51 -29.30
N LEU A 521 65.34 1.17 -28.56
CA LEU A 521 64.49 2.26 -29.04
C LEU A 521 65.08 3.63 -28.67
N GLY A 522 64.90 4.62 -29.53
CA GLY A 522 65.12 6.02 -29.19
C GLY A 522 64.05 6.54 -28.22
N PHE A 523 64.44 7.32 -27.21
CA PHE A 523 63.51 8.07 -26.37
C PHE A 523 63.93 9.53 -26.36
N HIS A 524 63.04 10.42 -26.79
CA HIS A 524 63.33 11.84 -26.92
C HIS A 524 62.25 12.68 -26.25
N VAL A 525 62.65 13.75 -25.57
CA VAL A 525 61.72 14.76 -25.05
C VAL A 525 61.95 16.05 -25.79
N ASN A 526 60.95 16.50 -26.54
CA ASN A 526 60.97 17.75 -27.29
C ASN A 526 60.19 18.81 -26.51
N TYR A 527 60.86 19.91 -26.18
CA TYR A 527 60.26 21.05 -25.51
C TYR A 527 59.97 22.15 -26.53
N ASP A 528 58.69 22.50 -26.68
CA ASP A 528 58.24 23.64 -27.47
C ASP A 528 58.11 24.85 -26.55
N PHE A 529 59.16 25.66 -26.51
CA PHE A 529 59.25 26.85 -25.67
C PHE A 529 58.43 28.02 -26.23
N PRO A 530 57.89 28.92 -25.38
CA PRO A 530 58.16 29.06 -23.95
C PRO A 530 57.36 28.09 -23.06
N LEU A 531 58.00 27.59 -21.99
CA LEU A 531 57.38 26.69 -20.99
C LEU A 531 57.64 27.18 -19.56
N PRO A 532 56.67 27.08 -18.64
CA PRO A 532 56.86 27.49 -17.25
C PRO A 532 57.70 26.46 -16.48
N GLU A 533 58.59 26.94 -15.61
CA GLU A 533 59.40 26.10 -14.74
C GLU A 533 58.54 25.29 -13.75
N LYS A 534 57.48 25.92 -13.21
CA LYS A 534 56.54 25.31 -12.27
C LYS A 534 55.09 25.44 -12.77
N ILE A 535 54.31 24.39 -12.53
CA ILE A 535 52.87 24.35 -12.79
C ILE A 535 52.12 23.97 -11.52
N ILE A 536 50.87 24.36 -11.39
CA ILE A 536 49.98 23.97 -10.30
C ILE A 536 49.13 22.80 -10.81
N THR A 537 49.40 21.59 -10.31
CA THR A 537 48.66 20.38 -10.68
C THR A 537 48.88 19.29 -9.63
N ASP A 538 48.19 18.15 -9.76
CA ASP A 538 48.52 16.97 -8.99
C ASP A 538 49.64 16.19 -9.69
N ALA A 539 50.87 16.38 -9.22
CA ALA A 539 52.06 15.75 -9.80
C ALA A 539 51.96 14.22 -9.81
N THR A 540 51.30 13.61 -8.82
CA THR A 540 51.16 12.15 -8.72
C THR A 540 50.26 11.63 -9.83
N ARG A 541 49.12 12.28 -10.04
CA ARG A 541 48.15 11.89 -11.08
C ARG A 541 48.66 12.18 -12.49
N LEU A 542 49.32 13.32 -12.70
CA LEU A 542 49.96 13.62 -13.98
C LEU A 542 51.05 12.59 -14.33
N LYS A 543 51.87 12.19 -13.35
CA LYS A 543 52.88 11.15 -13.52
C LYS A 543 52.26 9.79 -13.84
N GLN A 544 51.14 9.44 -13.20
CA GLN A 544 50.38 8.21 -13.47
C GLN A 544 49.85 8.18 -14.91
N ILE A 545 49.27 9.28 -15.40
CA ILE A 545 48.82 9.43 -16.80
C ILE A 545 49.99 9.20 -17.77
N LEU A 546 51.11 9.88 -17.54
CA LEU A 546 52.28 9.80 -18.41
C LEU A 546 52.88 8.39 -18.43
N PHE A 547 53.07 7.75 -17.26
CA PHE A 547 53.56 6.38 -17.22
C PHE A 547 52.63 5.40 -17.94
N ASN A 548 51.31 5.55 -17.85
CA ASN A 548 50.38 4.68 -18.56
C ASN A 548 50.56 4.80 -20.08
N LEU A 549 50.71 6.02 -20.60
CA LEU A 549 50.86 6.26 -22.03
C LEU A 549 52.26 5.89 -22.55
N THR A 550 53.33 6.27 -21.84
CA THR A 550 54.70 5.97 -22.27
C THR A 550 55.06 4.50 -22.12
N ASN A 551 54.53 3.79 -21.11
CA ASN A 551 54.70 2.33 -21.02
C ASN A 551 53.93 1.60 -22.12
N ASN A 552 52.77 2.12 -22.55
CA ASN A 552 52.08 1.58 -23.72
C ASN A 552 52.88 1.81 -25.01
N ALA A 553 53.40 3.03 -25.22
CA ALA A 553 54.28 3.32 -26.36
C ALA A 553 55.51 2.40 -26.38
N LEU A 554 56.16 2.19 -25.22
CA LEU A 554 57.29 1.27 -25.07
C LEU A 554 56.92 -0.19 -25.33
N LYS A 555 55.73 -0.60 -24.93
CA LYS A 555 55.21 -1.97 -25.13
C LYS A 555 55.01 -2.27 -26.61
N PHE A 556 54.34 -1.38 -27.34
CA PHE A 556 53.89 -1.62 -28.73
C PHE A 556 54.84 -1.09 -29.82
N THR A 557 55.96 -0.48 -29.44
CA THR A 557 57.04 -0.13 -30.38
C THR A 557 58.13 -1.18 -30.30
N HIS A 558 58.47 -1.78 -31.45
CA HIS A 558 59.54 -2.78 -31.55
C HIS A 558 60.84 -2.21 -32.13
N SER A 559 60.73 -1.26 -33.05
CA SER A 559 61.86 -0.55 -33.67
C SER A 559 61.47 0.90 -33.92
N GLY A 560 62.41 1.83 -33.74
CA GLY A 560 62.18 3.26 -33.95
C GLY A 560 62.38 4.07 -32.68
N HIS A 561 61.46 4.99 -32.41
CA HIS A 561 61.55 5.88 -31.27
C HIS A 561 60.18 6.18 -30.64
N ILE A 562 60.25 6.67 -29.41
CA ILE A 562 59.16 7.24 -28.62
C ILE A 562 59.53 8.69 -28.35
N CYS A 563 58.61 9.60 -28.59
CA CYS A 563 58.82 11.03 -28.37
C CYS A 563 57.76 11.62 -27.45
N LEU A 564 58.19 12.47 -26.52
CA LEU A 564 57.33 13.34 -25.72
C LEU A 564 57.44 14.77 -26.25
N ASP A 565 56.40 15.26 -26.93
CA ASP A 565 56.33 16.67 -27.34
C ASP A 565 55.53 17.46 -26.30
N VAL A 566 56.17 18.43 -25.66
CA VAL A 566 55.57 19.24 -24.60
C VAL A 566 55.44 20.67 -25.08
N LYS A 567 54.21 21.19 -25.08
CA LYS A 567 53.90 22.57 -25.47
C LYS A 567 52.89 23.22 -24.53
N ALA A 568 53.04 24.51 -24.28
CA ALA A 568 52.07 25.33 -23.56
C ALA A 568 51.41 26.30 -24.53
N ALA A 569 50.07 26.34 -24.56
CA ALA A 569 49.32 27.30 -25.36
C ALA A 569 48.16 27.87 -24.54
N GLY A 570 48.19 29.19 -24.28
CA GLY A 570 47.20 29.86 -23.45
C GLY A 570 47.12 29.25 -22.04
N SER A 571 45.93 28.81 -21.63
CA SER A 571 45.67 28.18 -20.33
C SER A 571 45.73 26.64 -20.37
N THR A 572 46.42 26.05 -21.36
CA THR A 572 46.46 24.60 -21.53
C THR A 572 47.88 24.10 -21.79
N LEU A 573 48.29 23.10 -21.01
CA LEU A 573 49.50 22.33 -21.25
C LEU A 573 49.13 21.11 -22.08
N THR A 574 49.80 20.93 -23.22
CA THR A 574 49.61 19.78 -24.10
C THR A 574 50.88 18.93 -24.11
N ILE A 575 50.72 17.63 -23.84
CA ILE A 575 51.81 16.66 -23.91
C ILE A 575 51.40 15.57 -24.91
N ASN A 576 52.13 15.46 -26.01
CA ASN A 576 51.94 14.37 -26.98
C ASN A 576 52.91 13.24 -26.67
N VAL A 577 52.39 12.03 -26.56
CA VAL A 577 53.18 10.80 -26.55
C VAL A 577 53.09 10.20 -27.95
N VAL A 578 54.18 10.30 -28.71
CA VAL A 578 54.29 9.82 -30.09
C VAL A 578 55.11 8.55 -30.11
N ASP A 579 54.59 7.52 -30.75
CA ASP A 579 55.29 6.26 -30.98
C ASP A 579 55.32 5.92 -32.48
N THR A 580 56.32 5.14 -32.88
CA THR A 580 56.50 4.65 -34.26
C THR A 580 56.09 3.18 -34.40
N GLY A 581 55.26 2.69 -33.48
CA GLY A 581 54.85 1.29 -33.37
C GLY A 581 53.81 0.84 -34.39
N GLU A 582 53.11 -0.25 -34.04
CA GLU A 582 52.22 -0.97 -34.95
C GLU A 582 50.94 -0.20 -35.32
N GLY A 583 50.61 0.89 -34.61
CA GLY A 583 49.39 1.66 -34.80
C GLY A 583 48.11 0.90 -34.44
N ILE A 584 46.96 1.58 -34.52
CA ILE A 584 45.66 1.08 -34.03
C ILE A 584 44.64 1.14 -35.17
N SER A 585 43.79 0.11 -35.29
CA SER A 585 42.73 0.05 -36.31
C SER A 585 41.61 1.08 -36.05
N GLN A 586 40.85 1.45 -37.10
CA GLN A 586 39.76 2.41 -36.94
C GLN A 586 38.59 1.88 -36.09
N ASN A 587 38.36 0.57 -36.09
CA ASN A 587 37.36 -0.08 -35.25
C ASN A 587 37.78 -0.08 -33.77
N ASP A 588 39.06 -0.33 -33.49
CA ASP A 588 39.58 -0.32 -32.11
C ASP A 588 39.70 1.12 -31.56
N MET A 589 39.95 2.10 -32.43
CA MET A 589 40.02 3.52 -32.06
C MET A 589 38.71 4.01 -31.41
N GLN A 590 37.55 3.53 -31.87
CA GLN A 590 36.25 3.91 -31.32
C GLN A 590 36.01 3.36 -29.90
N LYS A 591 36.71 2.29 -29.53
CA LYS A 591 36.55 1.62 -28.22
C LYS A 591 37.78 1.79 -27.32
N LEU A 592 38.79 2.54 -27.75
CA LEU A 592 40.12 2.61 -27.14
C LEU A 592 40.14 3.05 -25.66
N PHE A 593 39.21 3.93 -25.29
CA PHE A 593 39.08 4.43 -23.91
C PHE A 593 37.98 3.74 -23.11
N ASN A 594 37.29 2.76 -23.70
CA ASN A 594 36.31 1.96 -22.97
C ASN A 594 37.06 1.02 -22.01
N PRO A 595 36.65 0.94 -20.73
CA PRO A 595 37.26 0.01 -19.79
C PRO A 595 37.25 -1.42 -20.33
N PHE A 596 38.33 -2.17 -20.08
CA PHE A 596 38.46 -3.60 -20.44
C PHE A 596 38.44 -3.91 -21.94
N THR A 597 38.59 -2.90 -22.80
CA THR A 597 38.68 -3.13 -24.24
C THR A 597 40.15 -3.32 -24.63
N GLN A 598 40.47 -4.46 -25.23
CA GLN A 598 41.76 -4.74 -25.87
C GLN A 598 41.56 -4.77 -27.39
N ALA A 599 42.55 -4.34 -28.17
CA ALA A 599 42.47 -4.38 -29.62
C ALA A 599 42.58 -5.83 -30.15
N ASP A 600 41.62 -6.24 -30.98
CA ASP A 600 41.57 -7.59 -31.59
C ASP A 600 42.60 -7.72 -32.72
N SER A 601 43.88 -7.87 -32.35
CA SER A 601 44.93 -8.25 -33.29
C SER A 601 45.36 -9.69 -33.02
N VAL A 602 45.05 -10.56 -33.99
CA VAL A 602 45.28 -12.02 -34.02
C VAL A 602 46.74 -12.44 -33.75
N ILE A 603 47.68 -11.48 -33.67
CA ILE A 603 49.12 -11.70 -33.57
C ILE A 603 49.69 -11.36 -32.16
N ASN A 604 48.96 -10.65 -31.28
CA ASN A 604 49.52 -10.08 -30.04
C ASN A 604 49.04 -10.72 -28.70
N ARG A 605 48.55 -11.96 -28.70
CA ARG A 605 48.16 -12.69 -27.46
C ARG A 605 49.29 -12.89 -26.44
N GLN A 606 50.54 -12.54 -26.77
CA GLN A 606 51.70 -12.69 -25.89
C GLN A 606 52.01 -11.45 -25.02
N VAL A 607 51.35 -10.29 -25.20
CA VAL A 607 51.67 -9.09 -24.40
C VAL A 607 50.44 -8.59 -23.62
N GLY A 608 50.21 -9.19 -22.45
CA GLY A 608 49.06 -8.93 -21.56
C GLY A 608 48.99 -7.52 -20.96
N GLY A 609 47.78 -7.09 -20.59
CA GLY A 609 47.52 -5.84 -19.87
C GLY A 609 46.01 -5.63 -19.61
N THR A 610 45.65 -5.09 -18.45
CA THR A 610 44.28 -5.04 -17.89
C THR A 610 43.21 -4.33 -18.72
N GLY A 611 43.58 -3.62 -19.80
CA GLY A 611 42.65 -2.78 -20.57
C GLY A 611 42.09 -1.58 -19.78
N LEU A 612 42.62 -1.31 -18.59
CA LEU A 612 42.17 -0.23 -17.70
C LEU A 612 43.02 1.04 -17.79
N GLY A 613 44.29 0.91 -18.21
CA GLY A 613 45.26 2.00 -18.13
C GLY A 613 44.86 3.25 -18.91
N LEU A 614 44.26 3.10 -20.09
CA LEU A 614 43.82 4.21 -20.93
C LEU A 614 42.52 4.86 -20.42
N SER A 615 41.56 4.06 -19.94
CA SER A 615 40.33 4.58 -19.34
C SER A 615 40.60 5.34 -18.03
N ILE A 616 41.55 4.85 -17.21
CA ILE A 616 41.99 5.53 -15.99
C ILE A 616 42.74 6.81 -16.34
N ALA A 617 43.68 6.76 -17.30
CA ALA A 617 44.41 7.94 -17.73
C ALA A 617 43.46 9.05 -18.23
N LYS A 618 42.44 8.69 -19.02
CA LYS A 618 41.45 9.64 -19.53
C LYS A 618 40.65 10.30 -18.39
N ARG A 619 40.16 9.50 -17.43
CA ARG A 619 39.41 10.03 -16.27
C ARG A 619 40.29 10.90 -15.35
N LEU A 620 41.56 10.54 -15.16
CA LEU A 620 42.50 11.36 -14.41
C LEU A 620 42.79 12.70 -15.11
N ALA A 621 42.95 12.71 -16.44
CA ALA A 621 43.14 13.95 -17.20
C ALA A 621 41.92 14.87 -17.13
N GLN A 622 40.71 14.30 -17.18
CA GLN A 622 39.46 15.03 -16.96
C GLN A 622 39.38 15.65 -15.56
N GLY A 623 39.81 14.91 -14.53
CA GLY A 623 39.92 15.45 -13.17
C GLY A 623 40.99 16.54 -13.00
N LEU A 624 42.03 16.56 -13.85
CA LEU A 624 43.02 17.64 -13.93
C LEU A 624 42.57 18.81 -14.83
N GLY A 625 41.30 18.83 -15.25
CA GLY A 625 40.71 19.92 -16.03
C GLY A 625 41.07 19.91 -17.52
N GLY A 626 41.40 18.75 -18.09
CA GLY A 626 41.60 18.58 -19.54
C GLY A 626 41.07 17.24 -20.07
N ASP A 627 41.71 16.63 -21.06
CA ASP A 627 41.28 15.36 -21.67
C ASP A 627 42.41 14.63 -22.40
N ILE A 628 42.20 13.36 -22.76
CA ILE A 628 43.11 12.56 -23.60
C ILE A 628 42.43 12.16 -24.90
N ASN A 629 43.12 12.40 -26.01
CA ASN A 629 42.73 12.00 -27.35
C ASN A 629 43.84 11.18 -28.03
N ALA A 630 43.48 10.38 -29.03
CA ALA A 630 44.43 9.56 -29.78
C ALA A 630 44.22 9.69 -31.29
N LYS A 631 45.32 9.69 -32.04
CA LYS A 631 45.35 9.56 -33.50
C LYS A 631 46.32 8.46 -33.86
N SER A 632 45.93 7.53 -34.71
CA SER A 632 46.79 6.41 -35.10
C SER A 632 46.44 5.91 -36.50
N GLN A 633 47.42 5.35 -37.19
CA GLN A 633 47.23 4.61 -38.44
C GLN A 633 47.99 3.28 -38.32
N PRO A 634 47.40 2.14 -38.73
CA PRO A 634 48.09 0.86 -38.73
C PRO A 634 49.45 0.96 -39.44
N ARG A 635 50.50 0.45 -38.78
CA ARG A 635 51.91 0.40 -39.18
C ARG A 635 52.62 1.75 -39.33
N LYS A 636 52.03 2.84 -38.84
CA LYS A 636 52.66 4.16 -38.84
C LYS A 636 52.81 4.78 -37.43
N GLY A 637 52.51 4.01 -36.39
CA GLY A 637 52.55 4.47 -35.00
C GLY A 637 51.30 5.21 -34.54
N SER A 638 51.35 5.68 -33.29
CA SER A 638 50.24 6.40 -32.65
C SER A 638 50.70 7.69 -31.98
N THR A 639 49.76 8.62 -31.82
CA THR A 639 49.95 9.86 -31.08
C THR A 639 48.82 10.00 -30.06
N PHE A 640 49.19 9.98 -28.78
CA PHE A 640 48.28 10.26 -27.67
C PHE A 640 48.51 11.68 -27.18
N THR A 641 47.48 12.52 -27.31
CA THR A 641 47.51 13.92 -26.91
C THR A 641 46.81 14.08 -25.58
N ILE A 642 47.58 14.44 -24.54
CA ILE A 642 47.08 14.79 -23.22
C ILE A 642 46.96 16.31 -23.17
N THR A 643 45.82 16.80 -22.69
CA THR A 643 45.61 18.20 -22.36
C THR A 643 45.28 18.30 -20.88
N ILE A 644 45.89 19.25 -20.18
CA ILE A 644 45.53 19.61 -18.80
C ILE A 644 45.43 21.13 -18.68
N LYS A 645 44.65 21.59 -17.71
CA LYS A 645 44.59 23.01 -17.37
C LYS A 645 45.97 23.47 -16.89
N LEU A 646 46.50 24.53 -17.49
CA LEU A 646 47.77 25.14 -17.09
C LEU A 646 47.49 26.29 -16.12
N ASP A 647 47.68 26.03 -14.83
CA ASP A 647 47.74 27.04 -13.79
C ASP A 647 49.21 27.20 -13.37
N THR A 648 49.69 28.43 -13.21
CA THR A 648 51.07 28.72 -12.77
C THR A 648 51.05 29.54 -11.48
N PRO A 649 52.07 29.42 -10.61
CA PRO A 649 52.28 30.37 -9.53
C PRO A 649 52.39 31.81 -10.05
N THR A 650 52.07 32.81 -9.21
CA THR A 650 52.02 34.23 -9.58
C THR A 650 53.35 34.80 -10.11
N ASP A 651 54.50 34.22 -9.73
CA ASP A 651 55.84 34.65 -10.15
C ASP A 651 56.67 33.46 -10.67
N VAL A 652 56.24 32.84 -11.78
CA VAL A 652 56.95 31.71 -12.37
C VAL A 652 57.86 32.13 -13.52
N ALA A 653 59.09 31.60 -13.54
CA ALA A 653 59.99 31.76 -14.67
C ALA A 653 59.47 30.97 -15.88
N TRP A 654 59.34 31.64 -17.02
CA TRP A 654 59.07 31.01 -18.31
C TRP A 654 60.38 30.85 -19.05
N LEU A 655 60.78 29.60 -19.24
CA LEU A 655 62.02 29.27 -19.91
C LEU A 655 61.82 29.35 -21.42
N ASN A 656 62.81 29.89 -22.13
CA ASN A 656 62.74 30.07 -23.58
C ASN A 656 63.68 29.12 -24.33
N THR A 657 64.65 28.54 -23.63
CA THR A 657 65.65 27.63 -24.22
C THR A 657 65.95 26.44 -23.30
N ALA A 658 66.40 25.33 -23.88
CA ALA A 658 66.77 24.13 -23.13
C ALA A 658 68.01 24.32 -22.23
N GLN A 659 68.84 25.34 -22.49
CA GLN A 659 70.04 25.64 -21.70
C GLN A 659 69.71 26.26 -20.33
N GLU A 660 68.49 26.77 -20.14
CA GLU A 660 68.02 27.36 -18.89
C GLU A 660 67.51 26.29 -17.88
N ILE A 661 67.51 25.00 -18.25
CA ILE A 661 67.09 23.89 -17.38
C ILE A 661 68.26 23.48 -16.47
N ASP A 662 68.14 23.74 -15.15
CA ASP A 662 69.16 23.32 -14.17
C ASP A 662 69.12 21.80 -13.89
N LEU A 663 70.00 21.07 -14.58
CA LEU A 663 70.12 19.60 -14.52
C LEU A 663 70.73 19.08 -13.20
N SER A 664 71.33 19.94 -12.38
CA SER A 664 72.06 19.54 -11.17
C SER A 664 71.14 19.13 -10.00
N SER A 665 69.89 19.62 -9.97
CA SER A 665 68.93 19.35 -8.89
C SER A 665 68.25 17.96 -9.00
N ILE A 666 68.38 17.28 -10.14
CA ILE A 666 67.66 16.02 -10.45
C ILE A 666 68.38 14.78 -9.88
N HIS A 667 69.70 14.82 -9.68
CA HIS A 667 70.51 13.67 -9.25
C HIS A 667 70.51 13.38 -7.73
N GLN A 668 70.01 14.29 -6.88
CA GLN A 668 70.04 14.12 -5.42
C GLN A 668 68.88 13.27 -4.85
N ILE A 669 67.83 12.99 -5.63
CA ILE A 669 66.58 12.39 -5.11
C ILE A 669 66.58 10.85 -5.16
N THR A 670 67.57 10.22 -5.80
CA THR A 670 67.51 8.80 -6.22
C THR A 670 68.36 7.79 -5.44
N HIS A 671 68.90 8.09 -4.25
CA HIS A 671 69.68 7.11 -3.46
C HIS A 671 68.96 6.62 -2.17
N GLU A 672 68.66 5.32 -2.18
CA GLU A 672 68.50 4.28 -1.12
C GLU A 672 67.99 4.62 0.31
N SER A 673 66.90 3.92 0.70
CA SER A 673 66.21 3.95 1.99
C SER A 673 66.98 3.21 3.12
N HIS A 674 67.75 3.94 3.93
CA HIS A 674 68.25 3.44 5.22
C HIS A 674 67.33 3.84 6.39
N VAL A 675 66.91 2.86 7.23
CA VAL A 675 66.20 3.13 8.49
C VAL A 675 67.16 3.72 9.52
N PRO A 676 66.94 4.94 10.02
CA PRO A 676 67.76 5.49 11.07
C PRO A 676 67.39 4.87 12.43
N LYS A 677 68.37 4.37 13.17
CA LYS A 677 68.28 4.18 14.62
C LYS A 677 68.54 5.52 15.33
N PHE A 678 68.05 5.70 16.55
CA PHE A 678 68.18 6.92 17.35
C PHE A 678 68.96 6.62 18.63
N GLY A 679 69.76 7.56 19.12
CA GLY A 679 70.50 7.41 20.37
C GLY A 679 69.58 7.59 21.59
N ALA A 680 69.38 6.55 22.40
CA ALA A 680 68.75 6.54 23.73
C ALA A 680 67.59 7.54 24.00
N CYS A 681 66.75 7.85 23.01
CA CYS A 681 65.58 8.70 23.18
C CYS A 681 64.49 7.96 23.97
N LYS A 682 63.75 8.67 24.81
CA LYS A 682 62.63 8.15 25.59
C LYS A 682 61.31 8.66 25.02
N VAL A 683 60.46 7.73 24.58
CA VAL A 683 59.13 8.03 24.03
C VAL A 683 58.07 7.46 24.95
N LEU A 684 57.09 8.29 25.32
CA LEU A 684 55.88 7.82 25.99
C LEU A 684 54.85 7.46 24.91
N LEU A 685 54.32 6.25 24.99
CA LEU A 685 53.25 5.78 24.12
C LEU A 685 52.02 5.47 24.98
N ALA A 686 50.99 6.31 24.88
CA ALA A 686 49.70 6.12 25.51
C ALA A 686 48.68 5.70 24.45
N ASP A 687 48.21 4.47 24.55
CA ASP A 687 47.20 3.91 23.65
C ASP A 687 46.45 2.85 24.45
N ASP A 688 45.12 2.91 24.47
CA ASP A 688 44.30 1.98 25.26
C ASP A 688 44.28 0.58 24.64
N HIS A 689 44.56 0.50 23.34
CA HIS A 689 44.56 -0.73 22.59
C HIS A 689 45.92 -1.45 22.68
N PRO A 690 46.01 -2.62 23.35
CA PRO A 690 47.28 -3.30 23.59
C PRO A 690 48.03 -3.68 22.31
N ASN A 691 47.34 -4.17 21.27
CA ASN A 691 47.98 -4.54 19.99
C ASN A 691 48.58 -3.33 19.24
N ASN A 692 47.89 -2.17 19.25
CA ASN A 692 48.40 -0.98 18.57
C ASN A 692 49.57 -0.38 19.35
N ARG A 693 49.45 -0.36 20.69
CA ARG A 693 50.54 0.00 21.59
C ARG A 693 51.77 -0.86 21.33
N GLU A 694 51.60 -2.17 21.20
CA GLU A 694 52.70 -3.11 20.93
C GLU A 694 53.33 -2.91 19.54
N LEU A 695 52.54 -2.73 18.48
CA LEU A 695 53.03 -2.47 17.12
C LEU A 695 53.89 -1.19 17.07
N VAL A 696 53.37 -0.09 17.63
CA VAL A 696 54.07 1.19 17.65
C VAL A 696 55.32 1.11 18.52
N ALA A 697 55.23 0.43 19.67
CA ALA A 697 56.39 0.17 20.51
C ALA A 697 57.45 -0.67 19.78
N LEU A 698 57.06 -1.68 19.00
CA LEU A 698 57.99 -2.50 18.21
C LEU A 698 58.69 -1.69 17.11
N LEU A 699 57.97 -0.81 16.41
CA LEU A 699 58.56 0.09 15.43
C LEU A 699 59.58 1.05 16.07
N LEU A 700 59.25 1.64 17.21
CA LEU A 700 60.16 2.52 17.96
C LEU A 700 61.37 1.76 18.54
N LYS A 701 61.15 0.56 19.11
CA LYS A 701 62.22 -0.31 19.64
C LYS A 701 63.19 -0.73 18.53
N ARG A 702 62.71 -1.03 17.32
CA ARG A 702 63.57 -1.30 16.14
C ARG A 702 64.44 -0.10 15.75
N MET A 703 64.00 1.11 16.09
CA MET A 703 64.76 2.34 15.93
C MET A 703 65.65 2.67 17.14
N ASN A 704 65.82 1.75 18.11
CA ASN A 704 66.65 1.92 19.31
C ASN A 704 66.15 3.01 20.29
N ILE A 705 64.84 3.28 20.27
CA ILE A 705 64.17 4.20 21.17
C ILE A 705 63.67 3.43 22.40
N THR A 706 63.86 3.98 23.60
CA THR A 706 63.25 3.46 24.84
C THR A 706 61.79 3.91 24.90
N VAL A 707 60.86 2.96 24.93
CA VAL A 707 59.42 3.25 24.94
C VAL A 707 58.84 2.94 26.32
N THR A 708 58.17 3.91 26.92
CA THR A 708 57.30 3.68 28.08
C THR A 708 55.88 3.56 27.57
N GLU A 709 55.30 2.38 27.71
CA GLU A 709 53.95 2.05 27.25
C GLU A 709 52.96 2.22 28.40
N VAL A 710 51.89 2.98 28.19
CA VAL A 710 50.81 3.20 29.18
C VAL A 710 49.45 2.98 28.52
N ALA A 711 48.48 2.51 29.30
CA ALA A 711 47.18 2.10 28.79
C ALA A 711 46.11 3.20 28.84
N ASP A 712 46.35 4.28 29.58
CA ASP A 712 45.37 5.37 29.73
C ASP A 712 46.04 6.72 30.02
N GLY A 713 45.23 7.78 29.94
CA GLY A 713 45.67 9.15 30.18
C GLY A 713 46.15 9.45 31.59
N HIS A 714 45.66 8.74 32.61
CA HIS A 714 46.11 8.93 34.00
C HIS A 714 47.52 8.36 34.19
N GLN A 715 47.76 7.16 33.70
CA GLN A 715 49.09 6.53 33.68
C GLN A 715 50.09 7.36 32.87
N ALA A 716 49.65 7.98 31.76
CA ALA A 716 50.48 8.88 30.98
C ALA A 716 50.94 10.11 31.79
N ILE A 717 50.02 10.72 32.55
CA ILE A 717 50.34 11.87 33.44
C ILE A 717 51.28 11.44 34.57
N ASP A 718 51.04 10.29 35.19
CA ASP A 718 51.88 9.80 36.28
C ASP A 718 53.27 9.41 35.79
N ALA A 719 53.39 8.81 34.60
CA ALA A 719 54.67 8.51 33.96
C ALA A 719 55.48 9.78 33.67
N ILE A 720 54.83 10.85 33.20
CA ILE A 720 55.48 12.15 32.91
C ILE A 720 55.96 12.85 34.18
N ARG A 721 55.29 12.64 35.32
CA ARG A 721 55.75 13.16 36.62
C ARG A 721 57.00 12.44 37.11
N ALA A 722 57.11 11.15 36.81
CA ALA A 722 58.24 10.33 37.23
C ALA A 722 59.47 10.45 36.33
N ILE A 723 59.28 10.61 35.02
CA ILE A 723 60.36 10.54 34.01
C ILE A 723 60.17 11.62 32.94
N GLN A 724 61.27 12.24 32.47
CA GLN A 724 61.24 13.12 31.31
C GLN A 724 61.29 12.32 29.99
N PHE A 725 60.44 12.72 29.02
CA PHE A 725 60.35 12.12 27.69
C PHE A 725 60.70 13.14 26.61
N ASP A 726 61.21 12.63 25.49
CA ASP A 726 61.60 13.40 24.30
C ASP A 726 60.45 13.56 23.31
N LEU A 727 59.51 12.60 23.28
CA LEU A 727 58.31 12.63 22.44
C LEU A 727 57.16 11.89 23.13
N LEU A 728 55.94 12.40 22.98
CA LEU A 728 54.71 11.75 23.42
C LEU A 728 53.94 11.28 22.18
N LEU A 729 53.51 10.02 22.15
CA LEU A 729 52.54 9.50 21.21
C LEU A 729 51.27 9.19 22.00
N LEU A 730 50.20 9.94 21.77
CA LEU A 730 48.96 9.82 22.54
C LEU A 730 47.81 9.47 21.62
N ASP A 731 47.13 8.36 21.89
CA ASP A 731 45.82 8.09 21.30
C ASP A 731 44.82 9.14 21.75
N ILE A 732 44.05 9.66 20.80
CA ILE A 732 42.98 10.61 21.07
C ILE A 732 41.86 9.95 21.89
N HIS A 733 41.51 8.70 21.59
CA HIS A 733 40.39 8.02 22.23
C HIS A 733 40.92 6.99 23.23
N MET A 734 40.93 7.36 24.51
CA MET A 734 41.25 6.45 25.62
C MET A 734 40.16 6.55 26.70
N PRO A 735 39.78 5.46 27.37
CA PRO A 735 38.79 5.44 28.44
C PRO A 735 39.28 6.18 29.69
N GLY A 736 38.34 6.79 30.41
CA GLY A 736 38.63 7.65 31.57
C GLY A 736 39.10 9.04 31.12
N LEU A 737 40.40 9.19 30.86
CA LEU A 737 41.00 10.45 30.43
C LEU A 737 41.50 10.34 28.98
N ASN A 738 40.79 10.98 28.05
CA ASN A 738 41.11 10.95 26.62
C ASN A 738 42.45 11.66 26.29
N GLY A 739 43.01 11.45 25.10
CA GLY A 739 44.33 12.01 24.72
C GLY A 739 44.39 13.54 24.73
N VAL A 740 43.27 14.20 24.45
CA VAL A 740 43.16 15.67 24.44
C VAL A 740 43.26 16.23 25.86
N ASP A 741 42.48 15.67 26.79
CA ASP A 741 42.45 16.10 28.18
C ASP A 741 43.71 15.65 28.94
N THR A 742 44.29 14.52 28.54
CA THR A 742 45.62 14.07 28.97
C THR A 742 46.67 15.11 28.62
N LEU A 743 46.73 15.54 27.35
CA LEU A 743 47.69 16.55 26.92
C LEU A 743 47.45 17.90 27.61
N ARG A 744 46.20 18.33 27.79
CA ARG A 744 45.88 19.57 28.54
C ARG A 744 46.41 19.52 29.96
N ASN A 745 46.27 18.40 30.65
CA ASN A 745 46.77 18.24 32.02
C ASN A 745 48.31 18.25 32.07
N ILE A 746 48.97 17.61 31.09
CA ILE A 746 50.44 17.65 30.93
C ILE A 746 50.93 19.09 30.66
N ARG A 747 50.21 19.86 29.84
CA ARG A 747 50.55 21.26 29.55
C ARG A 747 50.34 22.17 30.76
N LYS A 748 49.30 21.94 31.56
CA LYS A 748 49.04 22.69 32.82
C LYS A 748 50.17 22.54 33.84
N SER A 749 50.91 21.42 33.85
CA SER A 749 52.08 21.24 34.71
C SER A 749 53.37 21.86 34.15
N GLY A 750 53.29 22.63 33.06
CA GLY A 750 54.43 23.32 32.44
C GLY A 750 55.28 22.46 31.49
N ASN A 751 54.93 21.20 31.25
CA ASN A 751 55.68 20.30 30.38
C ASN A 751 55.46 20.66 28.89
N LYS A 752 56.55 20.86 28.14
CA LYS A 752 56.53 21.27 26.72
C LYS A 752 56.99 20.16 25.75
N THR A 753 57.12 18.91 26.19
CA THR A 753 57.52 17.78 25.33
C THR A 753 56.58 17.69 24.11
N PRO A 754 57.12 17.57 22.87
CA PRO A 754 56.32 17.40 21.66
C PRO A 754 55.36 16.21 21.77
N ALA A 755 54.13 16.39 21.28
CA ALA A 755 53.10 15.35 21.34
C ALA A 755 52.51 15.10 19.95
N ILE A 756 52.45 13.84 19.53
CA ILE A 756 51.82 13.43 18.28
C ILE A 756 50.53 12.69 18.62
N ALA A 757 49.43 13.15 18.04
CA ALA A 757 48.12 12.52 18.17
C ALA A 757 48.04 11.24 17.32
N LEU A 758 47.71 10.10 17.90
CA LEU A 758 47.34 8.89 17.15
C LEU A 758 45.82 8.92 16.95
N THR A 759 45.34 8.97 15.71
CA THR A 759 43.91 9.12 15.41
C THR A 759 43.45 8.25 14.25
N ALA A 760 42.22 7.71 14.35
CA ALA A 760 41.54 7.02 13.26
C ALA A 760 40.88 7.98 12.25
N ASN A 761 40.74 9.26 12.60
CA ASN A 761 40.12 10.26 11.75
C ASN A 761 41.19 11.17 11.12
N THR A 762 41.17 11.26 9.79
CA THR A 762 42.13 12.04 8.99
C THR A 762 41.50 13.28 8.37
N MET A 763 40.26 13.60 8.73
CA MET A 763 39.58 14.80 8.23
C MET A 763 40.27 16.07 8.75
N GLN A 764 40.57 16.99 7.84
CA GLN A 764 41.41 18.18 8.10
C GLN A 764 40.96 19.01 9.31
N HIS A 765 39.64 19.16 9.51
CA HIS A 765 39.10 19.96 10.61
C HIS A 765 39.38 19.38 12.01
N GLU A 766 39.53 18.05 12.14
CA GLU A 766 39.88 17.40 13.40
C GLU A 766 41.39 17.47 13.68
N ILE A 767 42.21 17.36 12.64
CA ILE A 767 43.66 17.58 12.73
C ILE A 767 43.93 19.01 13.21
N ASP A 768 43.27 20.00 12.61
CA ASP A 768 43.39 21.41 13.00
C ASP A 768 42.96 21.63 14.46
N TYR A 769 41.93 20.91 14.91
CA TYR A 769 41.48 20.94 16.30
C TYR A 769 42.54 20.38 17.26
N TYR A 770 43.18 19.25 16.96
CA TYR A 770 44.24 18.69 17.82
C TYR A 770 45.45 19.61 17.92
N LEU A 771 45.87 20.19 16.79
CA LEU A 771 47.00 21.14 16.77
C LEU A 771 46.71 22.39 17.61
N ARG A 772 45.49 22.94 17.56
CA ARG A 772 45.09 24.10 18.39
C ARG A 772 45.14 23.83 19.89
N ILE A 773 44.95 22.57 20.31
CA ILE A 773 44.95 22.19 21.72
C ILE A 773 46.38 21.98 22.27
N GLY A 774 47.38 21.96 21.39
CA GLY A 774 48.80 21.88 21.77
C GLY A 774 49.50 20.58 21.40
N PHE A 775 48.88 19.74 20.56
CA PHE A 775 49.60 18.68 19.84
C PHE A 775 50.54 19.31 18.80
N THR A 776 51.68 18.67 18.60
CA THR A 776 52.72 19.10 17.66
C THR A 776 52.47 18.54 16.26
N ASP A 777 51.94 17.33 16.16
CA ASP A 777 51.57 16.68 14.90
C ASP A 777 50.53 15.57 15.15
N HIS A 778 50.15 14.84 14.10
CA HIS A 778 49.25 13.68 14.14
C HIS A 778 49.80 12.50 13.31
N LEU A 779 49.36 11.29 13.61
CA LEU A 779 49.57 10.06 12.85
C LEU A 779 48.24 9.36 12.66
N ALA A 780 47.91 9.09 11.39
CA ALA A 780 46.72 8.35 11.03
C ALA A 780 46.88 6.86 11.36
N LYS A 781 45.81 6.24 11.87
CA LYS A 781 45.67 4.79 11.99
C LYS A 781 44.93 4.27 10.73
N PRO A 782 45.40 3.24 10.02
CA PRO A 782 46.59 2.42 10.30
C PRO A 782 47.90 3.15 9.99
N ILE A 783 48.92 2.88 10.81
CA ILE A 783 50.19 3.63 10.81
C ILE A 783 51.06 3.21 9.61
N GLU A 784 51.25 4.11 8.65
CA GLU A 784 52.16 3.92 7.52
C GLU A 784 53.62 4.07 7.94
N ARG A 785 54.45 3.04 7.66
CA ARG A 785 55.83 2.94 8.15
C ARG A 785 56.72 4.13 7.75
N ASP A 786 56.68 4.57 6.50
CA ASP A 786 57.56 5.63 6.00
C ASP A 786 57.14 7.01 6.53
N VAL A 787 55.84 7.21 6.74
CA VAL A 787 55.29 8.43 7.35
C VAL A 787 55.62 8.46 8.85
N PHE A 788 55.47 7.32 9.53
CA PHE A 788 55.85 7.13 10.93
C PHE A 788 57.33 7.44 11.18
N ILE A 789 58.23 6.80 10.42
CA ILE A 789 59.68 7.02 10.53
C ILE A 789 60.03 8.49 10.32
N ARG A 790 59.44 9.13 9.32
CA ARG A 790 59.71 10.53 8.98
C ARG A 790 59.28 11.48 10.10
N LYS A 791 58.07 11.31 10.63
CA LYS A 791 57.54 12.16 11.72
C LYS A 791 58.31 11.94 13.01
N VAL A 792 58.56 10.69 13.40
CA VAL A 792 59.37 10.37 14.59
C VAL A 792 60.79 10.93 14.45
N ARG A 793 61.42 10.81 13.27
CA ARG A 793 62.75 11.40 12.97
C ARG A 793 62.76 12.92 13.05
N GLN A 794 61.70 13.58 12.60
CA GLN A 794 61.59 15.04 12.63
C GLN A 794 61.60 15.58 14.06
N TYR A 795 61.05 14.83 15.01
CA TYR A 795 60.89 15.27 16.40
C TYR A 795 61.89 14.64 17.40
N LEU A 796 62.68 13.63 17.00
CA LEU A 796 63.77 13.04 17.79
C LEU A 796 65.13 13.26 17.09
N ASN A 797 65.98 14.15 17.63
CA ASN A 797 67.26 14.56 17.01
C ASN A 797 68.40 13.49 17.14
N LEU A 798 68.80 12.90 15.99
CA LEU A 798 70.12 12.37 15.55
C LEU A 798 70.64 10.91 15.82
N SER A 799 71.13 10.35 14.68
CA SER A 799 72.15 9.33 14.33
C SER A 799 72.02 7.83 14.67
N ALA A 800 72.22 7.00 13.64
CA ALA A 800 71.73 5.64 13.48
C ALA A 800 72.79 4.54 13.32
N LYS A 801 72.69 3.46 14.11
CA LYS A 801 73.39 2.17 13.87
C LYS A 801 72.48 0.94 14.01
N GLN A 802 72.42 0.09 12.96
CA GLN A 802 71.46 -1.00 12.69
C GLN A 802 71.61 -2.30 13.52
N VAL A 803 70.63 -3.25 13.43
CA VAL A 803 70.48 -4.66 13.99
C VAL A 803 69.07 -4.94 14.64
N SER A 804 68.44 -6.13 14.45
CA SER A 804 66.99 -6.51 14.63
C SER A 804 66.67 -7.80 15.45
N VAL A 805 65.45 -7.98 16.05
CA VAL A 805 64.79 -9.28 16.50
C VAL A 805 63.20 -9.19 16.57
N ALA A 806 62.46 -10.21 17.08
CA ALA A 806 61.30 -11.00 16.54
C ALA A 806 60.03 -11.19 17.47
N ASP A 807 58.96 -11.90 17.00
CA ASP A 807 57.51 -11.88 17.42
C ASP A 807 56.97 -13.10 18.24
N ASP A 808 56.44 -12.94 19.49
CA ASP A 808 55.87 -14.06 20.29
C ASP A 808 54.70 -13.72 21.29
N LYS A 809 53.96 -12.60 21.16
CA LYS A 809 53.06 -12.07 22.24
C LYS A 809 51.53 -11.98 22.01
N MET A 810 51.01 -12.36 20.84
CA MET A 810 49.62 -12.00 20.43
C MET A 810 48.47 -12.87 20.98
N LEU A 811 48.70 -14.13 21.35
CA LEU A 811 47.64 -15.10 21.68
C LEU A 811 46.80 -14.82 22.94
N PRO A 812 47.40 -14.43 24.08
CA PRO A 812 46.63 -14.19 25.31
C PRO A 812 45.63 -13.03 25.19
N LEU A 813 45.92 -12.05 24.32
CA LEU A 813 45.09 -10.86 24.13
C LEU A 813 43.78 -11.16 23.40
N ILE A 814 43.79 -12.08 22.42
CA ILE A 814 42.60 -12.47 21.66
C ILE A 814 41.66 -13.31 22.53
N GLN A 815 42.21 -14.19 23.38
CA GLN A 815 41.41 -14.99 24.32
C GLN A 815 40.64 -14.12 25.32
N GLY A 816 41.28 -13.09 25.88
CA GLY A 816 40.62 -12.15 26.79
C GLY A 816 39.45 -11.42 26.12
N TYR A 817 39.65 -10.94 24.89
CA TYR A 817 38.59 -10.24 24.15
C TYR A 817 37.36 -11.13 23.86
N ILE A 818 37.58 -12.41 23.55
CA ILE A 818 36.49 -13.36 23.29
C ILE A 818 35.61 -13.56 24.54
N VAL A 819 36.20 -13.58 25.74
CA VAL A 819 35.46 -13.67 27.00
C VAL A 819 34.60 -12.43 27.22
N ASP A 820 35.19 -11.24 27.10
CA ASP A 820 34.46 -9.97 27.25
C ASP A 820 33.30 -9.86 26.23
N LEU A 821 33.52 -10.34 25.01
CA LEU A 821 32.50 -10.35 23.97
C LEU A 821 31.31 -11.25 24.32
N ARG A 822 31.54 -12.43 24.94
CA ARG A 822 30.45 -13.31 25.41
C ARG A 822 29.59 -12.63 26.47
N ASP A 823 30.23 -11.96 27.43
CA ASP A 823 29.53 -11.25 28.50
C ASP A 823 28.65 -10.11 27.94
N GLU A 824 29.15 -9.37 26.95
CA GLU A 824 28.36 -8.31 26.30
C GLU A 824 27.19 -8.85 25.48
N LEU A 825 27.29 -10.03 24.86
CA LEU A 825 26.16 -10.68 24.20
C LEU A 825 25.06 -11.09 25.21
N ALA A 826 25.45 -11.65 26.35
CA ALA A 826 24.52 -12.01 27.42
C ALA A 826 23.81 -10.77 28.01
N ASN A 827 24.52 -9.65 28.14
CA ASN A 827 23.93 -8.37 28.56
C ASN A 827 22.85 -7.88 27.58
N ILE A 828 23.08 -8.01 26.27
CA ILE A 828 22.09 -7.64 25.24
C ILE A 828 20.84 -8.51 25.36
N GLU A 829 20.98 -9.82 25.59
CA GLU A 829 19.86 -10.74 25.78
C GLU A 829 19.03 -10.40 27.04
N GLN A 830 19.69 -10.13 28.16
CA GLN A 830 19.00 -9.72 29.39
C GLN A 830 18.27 -8.39 29.21
N ALA A 831 18.93 -7.39 28.63
CA ALA A 831 18.34 -6.08 28.35
C ALA A 831 17.14 -6.19 27.39
N TRP A 832 17.20 -7.09 26.41
CA TRP A 832 16.08 -7.36 25.50
C TRP A 832 14.86 -7.93 26.22
N ASN A 833 15.05 -8.86 27.16
CA ASN A 833 13.95 -9.45 27.93
C ASN A 833 13.18 -8.43 28.78
N VAL A 834 13.84 -7.36 29.23
CA VAL A 834 13.22 -6.27 30.01
C VAL A 834 12.96 -5.00 29.18
N ARG A 835 13.19 -5.05 27.85
CA ARG A 835 13.06 -3.93 26.89
C ARG A 835 13.87 -2.66 27.24
N ASP A 836 15.10 -2.82 27.72
CA ASP A 836 16.03 -1.71 27.99
C ASP A 836 16.89 -1.37 26.74
N LEU A 837 16.37 -0.48 25.89
CA LEU A 837 17.03 -0.06 24.64
C LEU A 837 18.36 0.69 24.85
N PRO A 838 18.50 1.59 25.84
CA PRO A 838 19.79 2.22 26.16
C PRO A 838 20.91 1.24 26.53
N ALA A 839 20.60 0.21 27.31
CA ALA A 839 21.58 -0.83 27.67
C ALA A 839 22.05 -1.62 26.42
N ILE A 840 21.13 -1.96 25.51
CA ILE A 840 21.43 -2.62 24.23
C ILE A 840 22.36 -1.76 23.37
N ALA A 841 22.06 -0.47 23.22
CA ALA A 841 22.89 0.45 22.42
C ALA A 841 24.34 0.56 22.99
N LYS A 842 24.49 0.58 24.32
CA LYS A 842 25.79 0.67 24.99
C LYS A 842 26.66 -0.57 24.76
N SER A 843 26.08 -1.77 24.87
CA SER A 843 26.80 -3.03 24.60
C SER A 843 27.17 -3.16 23.12
N ILE A 844 26.28 -2.76 22.20
CA ILE A 844 26.56 -2.72 20.76
C ILE A 844 27.77 -1.81 20.45
N HIS A 845 27.86 -0.65 21.09
CA HIS A 845 28.95 0.29 20.90
C HIS A 845 30.32 -0.30 21.32
N ARG A 846 30.37 -1.01 22.45
CA ARG A 846 31.59 -1.67 22.96
C ARG A 846 32.07 -2.79 22.04
N ILE A 847 31.16 -3.64 21.57
CA ILE A 847 31.46 -4.75 20.65
C ILE A 847 32.12 -4.21 19.38
N LYS A 848 31.54 -3.15 18.80
CA LYS A 848 32.03 -2.55 17.55
C LYS A 848 33.40 -1.90 17.67
N GLY A 849 33.71 -1.26 18.80
CA GLY A 849 34.98 -0.54 19.02
C GLY A 849 36.21 -1.44 19.03
N ALA A 850 36.08 -2.71 19.43
CA ALA A 850 37.20 -3.63 19.59
C ALA A 850 37.25 -4.78 18.57
N ALA A 851 36.13 -5.12 17.89
CA ALA A 851 36.02 -6.30 17.05
C ALA A 851 37.02 -6.36 15.87
N GLY A 852 37.35 -5.20 15.27
CA GLY A 852 38.26 -5.15 14.11
C GLY A 852 39.71 -5.49 14.46
N SER A 853 40.16 -5.15 15.66
CA SER A 853 41.56 -5.27 16.07
C SER A 853 41.98 -6.69 16.50
N PHE A 854 41.00 -7.57 16.70
CA PHE A 854 41.20 -8.97 17.09
C PHE A 854 40.73 -9.96 16.01
N GLY A 855 40.53 -9.50 14.77
CA GLY A 855 40.15 -10.37 13.64
C GLY A 855 38.67 -10.77 13.58
N LEU A 856 37.80 -10.10 14.33
CA LEU A 856 36.35 -10.34 14.44
C LEU A 856 35.52 -9.21 13.78
N ALA A 857 36.10 -8.52 12.79
CA ALA A 857 35.53 -7.32 12.17
C ALA A 857 34.07 -7.48 11.69
N ASN A 858 33.68 -8.68 11.28
CA ASN A 858 32.35 -8.96 10.73
C ASN A 858 31.27 -9.00 11.81
N VAL A 859 31.60 -9.43 13.03
CA VAL A 859 30.71 -9.28 14.20
C VAL A 859 30.39 -7.80 14.42
N GLY A 860 31.41 -6.93 14.42
CA GLY A 860 31.22 -5.48 14.54
C GLY A 860 30.37 -4.86 13.42
N LYS A 861 30.52 -5.31 12.18
CA LYS A 861 29.70 -4.85 11.04
C LYS A 861 28.22 -5.22 11.19
N VAL A 862 27.93 -6.43 11.67
CA VAL A 862 26.55 -6.91 11.85
C VAL A 862 25.86 -6.15 12.99
N PHE A 863 26.53 -5.95 14.12
CA PHE A 863 25.99 -5.15 15.24
C PHE A 863 25.81 -3.66 14.90
N GLY A 864 26.61 -3.10 13.99
CA GLY A 864 26.43 -1.73 13.49
C GLY A 864 25.11 -1.50 12.74
N ARG A 865 24.41 -2.55 12.30
CA ARG A 865 23.04 -2.43 11.74
C ARG A 865 21.98 -2.31 12.82
N LEU A 866 22.16 -2.98 13.97
CA LEU A 866 21.25 -2.89 15.13
C LEU A 866 21.37 -1.57 15.88
N GLU A 867 22.57 -0.98 15.93
CA GLU A 867 22.83 0.32 16.60
C GLU A 867 21.87 1.41 16.12
N ARG A 868 21.59 1.47 14.81
CA ARG A 868 20.68 2.45 14.21
C ARG A 868 19.22 2.21 14.57
N ALA A 869 18.80 0.97 14.77
CA ALA A 869 17.43 0.67 15.20
C ALA A 869 17.26 0.99 16.70
N ALA A 870 18.26 0.68 17.53
CA ALA A 870 18.27 0.98 18.96
C ALA A 870 18.34 2.49 19.27
N LEU A 871 19.08 3.27 18.48
CA LEU A 871 19.17 4.73 18.66
C LEU A 871 17.91 5.49 18.19
N ASN A 872 17.05 4.86 17.38
CA ASN A 872 15.85 5.47 16.81
C ASN A 872 14.54 4.99 17.46
N ASP A 873 14.61 4.26 18.59
CA ASP A 873 13.46 3.61 19.25
C ASP A 873 12.63 2.73 18.29
N ASP A 874 13.26 2.11 17.29
CA ASP A 874 12.60 1.23 16.32
C ASP A 874 12.49 -0.21 16.87
N GLU A 875 11.55 -0.41 17.81
CA GLU A 875 11.31 -1.71 18.44
C GLU A 875 10.98 -2.81 17.41
N ALA A 876 10.25 -2.50 16.35
CA ALA A 876 9.86 -3.48 15.33
C ALA A 876 11.06 -3.91 14.47
N GLY A 877 11.98 -2.99 14.15
CA GLY A 877 13.23 -3.30 13.47
C GLY A 877 14.18 -4.15 14.31
N LEU A 878 14.24 -3.88 15.62
CA LEU A 878 15.00 -4.64 16.61
C LEU A 878 14.45 -6.06 16.80
N GLU A 879 13.13 -6.20 16.99
CA GLU A 879 12.46 -7.49 17.22
C GLU A 879 12.70 -8.48 16.06
N ASN A 880 12.75 -7.98 14.83
CA ASN A 880 13.02 -8.80 13.64
C ASN A 880 14.49 -9.19 13.47
N SER A 881 15.43 -8.43 14.04
CA SER A 881 16.86 -8.56 13.70
C SER A 881 17.73 -9.07 14.85
N ILE A 882 17.38 -8.75 16.11
CA ILE A 882 18.23 -9.01 17.28
C ILE A 882 18.50 -10.51 17.49
N ALA A 883 17.46 -11.34 17.32
CA ALA A 883 17.58 -12.79 17.46
C ALA A 883 18.43 -13.45 16.36
N GLN A 884 18.54 -12.82 15.18
CA GLN A 884 19.39 -13.31 14.09
C GLN A 884 20.85 -12.91 14.32
N VAL A 885 21.08 -11.68 14.78
CA VAL A 885 22.42 -11.15 15.04
C VAL A 885 23.08 -11.81 16.25
N LEU A 886 22.36 -11.97 17.35
CA LEU A 886 22.88 -12.67 18.54
C LEU A 886 23.23 -14.12 18.21
N ARG A 887 22.39 -14.82 17.45
CA ARG A 887 22.69 -16.17 16.95
C ARG A 887 23.96 -16.19 16.09
N PHE A 888 24.12 -15.26 15.17
CA PHE A 888 25.32 -15.17 14.35
C PHE A 888 26.58 -14.92 15.18
N ALA A 889 26.51 -14.03 16.17
CA ALA A 889 27.63 -13.69 17.04
C ALA A 889 28.05 -14.87 17.93
N HIS A 890 27.10 -15.51 18.62
CA HIS A 890 27.36 -16.71 19.41
C HIS A 890 27.94 -17.83 18.55
N MET A 891 27.46 -18.03 17.32
CA MET A 891 28.04 -19.03 16.43
C MET A 891 29.48 -18.70 16.03
N CYS A 892 29.84 -17.44 15.81
CA CYS A 892 31.21 -17.08 15.42
C CYS A 892 32.24 -17.19 16.56
N ILE A 893 31.78 -17.15 17.81
CA ILE A 893 32.63 -17.15 19.01
C ILE A 893 32.65 -18.54 19.67
N ASP A 894 31.53 -19.23 19.62
CA ASP A 894 31.31 -20.56 20.19
C ASP A 894 31.18 -21.61 19.09
N LEU A 895 32.04 -21.54 18.06
CA LEU A 895 32.07 -22.54 17.00
C LEU A 895 32.32 -23.93 17.63
N PRO A 896 31.40 -24.88 17.46
CA PRO A 896 31.48 -26.16 18.14
C PRO A 896 32.74 -26.92 17.69
N GLY A 897 33.67 -27.10 18.63
CA GLY A 897 34.90 -27.87 18.42
C GLY A 897 36.10 -27.08 17.89
N VAL A 898 36.01 -25.74 17.77
CA VAL A 898 37.12 -24.85 17.34
C VAL A 898 37.44 -23.84 18.44
N ASP A 899 38.73 -23.66 18.78
CA ASP A 899 39.17 -22.50 19.57
C ASP A 899 39.45 -21.32 18.65
N VAL A 900 38.51 -20.38 18.64
CA VAL A 900 38.52 -19.21 17.76
C VAL A 900 39.75 -18.32 18.01
N ALA A 901 40.21 -18.19 19.26
CA ALA A 901 41.38 -17.36 19.56
C ALA A 901 42.66 -18.00 19.01
N GLN A 902 42.81 -19.31 19.20
CA GLN A 902 43.94 -20.05 18.66
C GLN A 902 43.91 -20.09 17.13
N ALA A 903 42.73 -20.23 16.52
CA ALA A 903 42.55 -20.20 15.08
C ALA A 903 43.06 -18.88 14.47
N ILE A 904 42.70 -17.75 15.07
CA ILE A 904 43.12 -16.41 14.60
C ILE A 904 44.64 -16.26 14.68
N VAL A 905 45.29 -16.78 15.73
CA VAL A 905 46.76 -16.70 15.88
C VAL A 905 47.50 -17.65 14.96
N ASN A 906 47.12 -18.93 14.96
CA ASN A 906 47.83 -19.96 14.18
C ASN A 906 47.69 -19.70 12.68
N ALA A 907 46.51 -19.27 12.23
CA ALA A 907 46.26 -18.97 10.83
C ALA A 907 46.76 -17.57 10.42
N LYS A 908 47.10 -16.70 11.39
CA LYS A 908 47.52 -15.29 11.18
C LYS A 908 46.60 -14.52 10.23
N CYS A 909 45.30 -14.83 10.24
CA CYS A 909 44.30 -14.26 9.34
C CYS A 909 42.99 -13.93 10.09
N GLU A 910 42.12 -13.13 9.47
CA GLU A 910 40.81 -12.82 10.04
C GLU A 910 39.93 -14.07 10.13
N LEU A 911 38.95 -14.07 11.07
CA LEU A 911 38.06 -15.21 11.28
C LEU A 911 37.31 -15.61 10.00
N ASP A 912 36.91 -14.65 9.16
CA ASP A 912 36.22 -14.94 7.89
C ASP A 912 37.10 -15.70 6.90
N GLU A 913 38.39 -15.37 6.84
CA GLU A 913 39.31 -16.07 5.96
C GLU A 913 39.55 -17.51 6.46
N TYR A 914 39.60 -17.69 7.78
CA TYR A 914 39.64 -19.03 8.39
C TYR A 914 38.33 -19.81 8.18
N LEU A 915 37.16 -19.20 8.38
CA LEU A 915 35.84 -19.81 8.14
C LEU A 915 35.64 -20.21 6.67
N ASN A 916 36.18 -19.44 5.73
CA ASN A 916 36.16 -19.77 4.30
C ASN A 916 37.08 -20.94 3.95
N ARG A 917 38.16 -21.15 4.70
CA ARG A 917 39.08 -22.30 4.55
C ARG A 917 38.59 -23.54 5.29
N LEU A 918 37.75 -23.37 6.31
CA LEU A 918 37.22 -24.42 7.19
C LEU A 918 36.60 -25.63 6.44
N PRO A 919 35.84 -25.48 5.34
CA PRO A 919 35.31 -26.64 4.61
C PRO A 919 36.40 -27.52 3.97
N GLN A 920 37.47 -26.91 3.44
CA GLN A 920 38.61 -27.65 2.91
C GLN A 920 39.41 -28.29 4.04
N THR A 921 39.56 -27.59 5.16
CA THR A 921 40.25 -28.13 6.33
C THR A 921 39.50 -29.31 6.97
N ILE A 922 38.16 -29.23 7.09
CA ILE A 922 37.33 -30.35 7.57
C ILE A 922 37.53 -31.57 6.68
N LEU A 923 37.61 -31.39 5.36
CA LEU A 923 37.85 -32.48 4.40
C LEU A 923 39.24 -33.10 4.57
N GLN A 924 40.27 -32.29 4.81
CA GLN A 924 41.62 -32.77 5.14
C GLN A 924 41.64 -33.54 6.47
N CYS A 925 40.89 -33.06 7.47
CA CYS A 925 40.72 -33.72 8.76
C CYS A 925 39.95 -35.05 8.66
N GLU A 926 38.88 -35.11 7.85
CA GLU A 926 38.14 -36.35 7.57
C GLU A 926 39.02 -37.36 6.84
N SER A 927 39.82 -36.92 5.86
CA SER A 927 40.78 -37.79 5.16
C SER A 927 41.85 -38.35 6.11
N ALA A 928 42.35 -37.54 7.05
CA ALA A 928 43.30 -38.01 8.06
C ALA A 928 42.68 -39.03 9.03
N ILE A 929 41.40 -38.84 9.40
CA ILE A 929 40.64 -39.82 10.21
C ILE A 929 40.39 -41.12 9.45
N ASP A 930 40.08 -41.04 8.15
CA ASP A 930 39.85 -42.20 7.29
C ASP A 930 41.12 -43.03 7.14
N GLU A 931 42.26 -42.37 6.91
CA GLU A 931 43.57 -43.02 6.82
C GLU A 931 43.96 -43.67 8.16
N LEU A 932 43.76 -42.96 9.27
CA LEU A 932 43.95 -43.48 10.62
C LEU A 932 43.06 -44.71 10.91
N SER A 933 41.80 -44.69 10.50
CA SER A 933 40.86 -45.81 10.65
C SER A 933 41.31 -47.03 9.84
N GLN A 934 41.79 -46.82 8.62
CA GLN A 934 42.25 -47.90 7.74
C GLN A 934 43.51 -48.60 8.28
N TYR A 935 44.49 -47.86 8.80
CA TYR A 935 45.68 -48.46 9.41
C TYR A 935 45.33 -49.21 10.71
N ALA A 936 44.44 -48.65 11.54
CA ALA A 936 43.98 -49.30 12.76
C ALA A 936 43.22 -50.61 12.48
N GLN A 937 42.36 -50.64 11.45
CA GLN A 937 41.64 -51.85 11.04
C GLN A 937 42.56 -52.95 10.49
N ARG A 938 43.68 -52.57 9.87
CA ARG A 938 44.71 -53.50 9.38
C ARG A 938 45.64 -54.01 10.48
N GLY A 939 45.56 -53.44 11.69
CA GLY A 939 46.37 -53.84 12.85
C GLY A 939 47.82 -53.36 12.80
N ASP A 940 48.15 -52.36 11.97
CA ASP A 940 49.49 -51.79 11.89
C ASP A 940 49.67 -50.69 12.96
N HIS A 941 50.19 -51.10 14.12
CA HIS A 941 50.31 -50.22 15.28
C HIS A 941 51.26 -49.03 15.07
N ILE A 942 52.31 -49.18 14.26
CA ILE A 942 53.29 -48.12 14.02
C ILE A 942 52.70 -47.07 13.07
N ALA A 943 52.14 -47.52 11.95
CA ALA A 943 51.47 -46.62 11.00
C ALA A 943 50.26 -45.91 11.64
N THR A 944 49.53 -46.60 12.52
CA THR A 944 48.41 -46.01 13.28
C THR A 944 48.90 -44.92 14.24
N ALA A 945 50.01 -45.11 14.94
CA ALA A 945 50.57 -44.11 15.85
C ALA A 945 51.08 -42.86 15.10
N ASP A 946 51.73 -43.05 13.95
CA ASP A 946 52.21 -41.94 13.11
C ASP A 946 51.05 -41.16 12.50
N ALA A 947 50.05 -41.86 11.96
CA ALA A 947 48.83 -41.24 11.44
C ALA A 947 48.05 -40.50 12.55
N LEU A 948 48.02 -41.03 13.78
CA LEU A 948 47.36 -40.37 14.91
C LEU A 948 48.07 -39.06 15.29
N ASN A 949 49.40 -39.05 15.31
CA ASN A 949 50.18 -37.85 15.59
C ASN A 949 50.03 -36.79 14.48
N GLN A 950 50.05 -37.20 13.21
CA GLN A 950 49.83 -36.30 12.08
C GLN A 950 48.42 -35.73 12.09
N ALA A 951 47.41 -36.57 12.34
CA ALA A 951 46.03 -36.14 12.51
C ALA A 951 45.96 -35.12 13.65
N LYS A 952 46.45 -35.46 14.85
CA LYS A 952 46.45 -34.54 16.01
C LYS A 952 47.11 -33.20 15.68
N GLN A 953 48.29 -33.19 15.07
CA GLN A 953 48.99 -31.96 14.71
C GLN A 953 48.21 -31.14 13.67
N LEU A 954 47.53 -31.80 12.73
CA LEU A 954 46.63 -31.16 11.78
C LEU A 954 45.43 -30.52 12.50
N PHE A 955 44.82 -31.20 13.48
CA PHE A 955 43.73 -30.65 14.28
C PHE A 955 44.19 -29.46 15.14
N ASP A 956 45.36 -29.55 15.78
CA ASP A 956 45.94 -28.47 16.60
C ASP A 956 46.31 -27.24 15.77
N ASN A 957 46.95 -27.42 14.61
CA ASN A 957 47.31 -26.31 13.70
C ASN A 957 46.08 -25.57 13.18
N ASN A 958 44.98 -26.29 13.01
CA ASN A 958 43.70 -25.72 12.61
C ASN A 958 42.77 -25.44 13.79
N ALA A 959 43.27 -25.47 15.03
CA ALA A 959 42.56 -25.12 16.26
C ALA A 959 41.26 -25.91 16.54
N PHE A 960 41.14 -27.14 16.04
CA PHE A 960 40.00 -28.03 16.32
C PHE A 960 40.14 -28.73 17.68
N THR A 961 40.05 -27.98 18.77
CA THR A 961 40.40 -28.43 20.12
C THR A 961 39.63 -29.66 20.59
N ARG A 962 38.32 -29.75 20.32
CA ARG A 962 37.53 -30.91 20.77
C ARG A 962 37.91 -32.20 20.04
N ALA A 963 38.13 -32.11 18.73
CA ALA A 963 38.58 -33.24 17.93
C ALA A 963 40.01 -33.64 18.28
N SER A 964 40.90 -32.67 18.47
CA SER A 964 42.29 -32.90 18.90
C SER A 964 42.36 -33.53 20.28
N ASN A 965 41.53 -33.10 21.24
CA ASN A 965 41.49 -33.69 22.59
C ASN A 965 40.99 -35.14 22.55
N LEU A 966 39.91 -35.43 21.81
CA LEU A 966 39.41 -36.79 21.64
C LEU A 966 40.46 -37.72 21.01
N LEU A 967 41.25 -37.22 20.06
CA LEU A 967 42.37 -37.97 19.46
C LEU A 967 43.58 -38.05 20.40
N SER A 968 43.81 -37.04 21.24
CA SER A 968 44.86 -37.04 22.25
C SER A 968 44.61 -38.08 23.34
N ASP A 969 43.36 -38.28 23.74
CA ASP A 969 42.96 -39.32 24.70
C ASP A 969 43.22 -40.74 24.15
N LEU A 970 43.27 -40.91 22.83
CA LEU A 970 43.64 -42.16 22.15
C LEU A 970 45.16 -42.38 22.05
N ALA A 971 45.98 -41.33 22.12
CA ALA A 971 47.42 -41.43 21.92
C ALA A 971 48.11 -42.40 22.92
N PRO A 972 47.81 -42.35 24.24
CA PRO A 972 48.37 -43.32 25.20
C PRO A 972 47.84 -44.75 24.99
N GLN A 973 46.61 -44.89 24.48
CA GLN A 973 45.94 -46.19 24.32
C GLN A 973 46.41 -46.94 23.07
N SER A 974 46.83 -46.22 22.02
CA SER A 974 47.35 -46.79 20.77
C SER A 974 48.69 -47.53 20.91
N ALA A 975 49.47 -47.21 21.95
CA ALA A 975 50.80 -47.77 22.19
C ALA A 975 50.78 -49.15 22.88
N HIS A 976 49.64 -49.59 23.42
CA HIS A 976 49.52 -50.87 24.11
C HIS A 976 48.46 -51.73 23.43
N ALA A 977 48.96 -52.77 22.75
CA ALA A 977 48.20 -53.67 21.91
C ALA A 977 46.93 -54.22 22.57
N GLN A 978 45.94 -54.47 21.70
CA GLN A 978 44.87 -55.44 21.90
C GLN A 978 43.81 -55.07 22.96
N GLN A 979 43.13 -53.93 22.82
CA GLN A 979 41.74 -53.88 23.24
C GLN A 979 40.87 -52.84 22.53
N ASN A 980 39.83 -53.40 21.91
CA ASN A 980 38.63 -52.80 21.35
C ASN A 980 38.85 -51.81 20.21
N ALA A 981 39.02 -52.36 19.01
CA ALA A 981 38.70 -51.67 17.76
C ALA A 981 37.34 -50.94 17.84
N ASP A 982 36.40 -51.45 18.63
CA ASP A 982 35.11 -50.80 18.93
C ASP A 982 35.25 -49.46 19.66
N THR A 983 36.17 -49.33 20.63
CA THR A 983 36.43 -48.05 21.32
C THR A 983 37.11 -47.06 20.38
N PHE A 984 38.09 -47.52 19.61
CA PHE A 984 38.78 -46.70 18.62
C PHE A 984 37.81 -46.18 17.55
N ASN A 985 36.96 -47.07 17.00
CA ASN A 985 35.92 -46.72 16.05
C ASN A 985 34.86 -45.79 16.67
N SER A 986 34.51 -45.98 17.94
CA SER A 986 33.57 -45.10 18.66
C SER A 986 34.11 -43.67 18.83
N VAL A 987 35.40 -43.53 19.16
CA VAL A 987 36.04 -42.21 19.27
C VAL A 987 36.18 -41.58 17.89
N LEU A 988 36.63 -42.30 16.86
CA LEU A 988 36.69 -41.78 15.49
C LEU A 988 35.30 -41.39 14.97
N ALA A 989 34.25 -42.15 15.31
CA ALA A 989 32.87 -41.77 15.00
C ALA A 989 32.46 -40.48 15.72
N SER A 990 32.88 -40.30 16.98
CA SER A 990 32.61 -39.07 17.74
C SER A 990 33.36 -37.86 17.17
N VAL A 991 34.60 -38.04 16.71
CA VAL A 991 35.37 -37.00 16.00
C VAL A 991 34.69 -36.66 14.67
N ARG A 992 34.28 -37.67 13.89
CA ARG A 992 33.55 -37.48 12.62
C ARG A 992 32.21 -36.76 12.84
N ASN A 993 31.46 -37.12 13.88
CA ASN A 993 30.22 -36.43 14.25
C ASN A 993 30.48 -34.96 14.64
N THR A 994 31.60 -34.68 15.33
CA THR A 994 32.00 -33.31 15.66
C THR A 994 32.26 -32.51 14.38
N LEU A 995 33.01 -33.05 13.42
CA LEU A 995 33.27 -32.41 12.13
C LEU A 995 32.00 -32.25 11.28
N GLN A 996 31.11 -33.24 11.30
CA GLN A 996 29.86 -33.19 10.57
C GLN A 996 28.90 -32.13 11.15
N SER A 997 28.76 -32.07 12.48
CA SER A 997 27.94 -31.03 13.11
C SER A 997 28.44 -29.62 12.81
N LEU A 998 29.77 -29.44 12.76
CA LEU A 998 30.40 -28.19 12.36
C LEU A 998 30.12 -27.86 10.87
N SER A 999 30.25 -28.85 9.98
CA SER A 999 29.93 -28.72 8.56
C SER A 999 28.45 -28.37 8.32
N GLU A 1000 27.53 -28.96 9.07
CA GLU A 1000 26.09 -28.68 9.00
C GLU A 1000 25.76 -27.27 9.53
N ALA A 1001 26.37 -26.85 10.64
CA ALA A 1001 26.23 -25.49 11.18
C ALA A 1001 26.68 -24.41 10.17
N LEU A 1002 27.74 -24.69 9.40
CA LEU A 1002 28.23 -23.83 8.32
C LEU A 1002 27.28 -23.83 7.09
N LYS A 1003 26.60 -24.95 6.81
CA LYS A 1003 25.69 -25.09 5.65
C LYS A 1003 24.30 -24.49 5.87
N HIS A 1004 23.74 -24.62 7.07
CA HIS A 1004 22.36 -24.19 7.36
C HIS A 1004 22.20 -22.68 7.53
N ASN A 1005 23.26 -21.96 7.86
CA ASN A 1005 23.22 -20.50 7.95
C ASN A 1005 23.89 -19.88 6.73
N HIS A 1006 23.22 -18.88 6.14
CA HIS A 1006 23.77 -18.00 5.12
C HIS A 1006 24.97 -17.20 5.66
N ILE A 1007 26.12 -17.85 5.90
CA ILE A 1007 27.45 -17.22 6.03
C ILE A 1007 28.02 -16.93 4.63
N LYS A 1008 27.14 -16.91 3.62
CA LYS A 1008 27.36 -16.28 2.32
C LYS A 1008 26.57 -14.98 2.26
N ARG A 1009 26.96 -14.00 3.08
CA ARG A 1009 26.71 -12.59 2.78
C ARG A 1009 27.69 -11.65 3.46
#